data_AF-A0A7V7KXP5-F1
#
_entry.id   AF-A0A7V7KXP5-F1
#
_cell.length_a   1.000
_cell.length_b   1.000
_cell.length_c   1.000
_cell.angle_alpha   90.00
_cell.angle_beta   90.00
_cell.angle_gamma   90.00
#
_symmetry.space_group_name_H-M   'P 1'
#
loop_
_entity.id
_entity.type
_entity.pdbx_description
1 polymer ?
#
loop_
_entity_poly.entity_id
_entity_poly.type
_entity_poly.pdbx_seq_one_letter_code
_entity_poly.pdbx_strand_id
1 'polypeptide(L)'
;MRHMMNKILPRISSAWRLAGLPLLSLVAAMSAGCFSGSGSSSSSDESSDVQQGTFVDSPVAGLRYETPSQEGETNETGRFQYREGEIVSFHLGELKLGEGMGESIMTPTSLVTDAADSSDPAVLNISRLLQTLDADGNLNNGIELTDAIVNQIDQYLADNPGTSIDFADTAAFDSALAALLAALNETAVFAENADGKSRVARSTLQAWQHLQDSLDALDGRDIDYDVRPVVFIHGGAGSASQFESQAQRFITNGYPRDYLATFEYDTSAIDSDEYLAMTDARNAGIDAIVDQLLAISGADKVDLMGHSNGTRVSLTYLSDPQRAAKVANYISIDGTPAASPPGGVRTLALWGQYIDREVVGAENVYPPVEAPVGHIEVATSASSFERMYAFFNAQSPAVVQVPQAEGAEVWVAGRASIFPRNIGAEGAELRISEISPDTGARLSDTPSYQMVLDSSGQWGPARLNKGGSYEFALVREGAGNDHYFYREPFTTDSYNVRLNTSLPGSGVGALLTRSANHSNIGISRDKEFWGYLEEGSDILEVKGTNVIIEQTAPLLKRLSSLFLHDRGADGVSNLGTPDPVLNRIPFISGLDMYLPAAGGPNGVISLELTPRGEEGSDTTQIVNVPNWPSNQIRTISVHFKDYVD
;
A
#
# COMPACT_ATOMS: atom_id res chain seq x y z
N MET A 1 -38.14 -29.39 -47.95
CA MET A 1 -38.26 -28.82 -49.32
C MET A 1 -37.14 -27.82 -49.53
N ARG A 2 -36.39 -27.95 -50.65
CA ARG A 2 -35.56 -26.98 -51.43
C ARG A 2 -35.28 -25.60 -50.78
N HIS A 3 -34.07 -25.02 -50.72
CA HIS A 3 -33.01 -24.78 -51.74
C HIS A 3 -31.66 -24.47 -51.03
N MET A 4 -30.49 -25.02 -51.42
CA MET A 4 -29.45 -24.45 -52.31
C MET A 4 -29.02 -23.00 -51.95
N MET A 5 -27.75 -22.68 -51.65
CA MET A 5 -26.64 -22.57 -52.63
C MET A 5 -25.21 -22.63 -52.00
N ASN A 6 -24.31 -23.30 -52.73
CA ASN A 6 -22.84 -23.36 -52.60
C ASN A 6 -22.11 -22.04 -52.93
N LYS A 7 -20.86 -21.90 -52.44
CA LYS A 7 -19.64 -21.49 -53.20
C LYS A 7 -18.37 -21.67 -52.33
N ILE A 8 -17.51 -22.67 -52.59
CA ILE A 8 -16.27 -22.69 -53.43
C ILE A 8 -15.01 -22.10 -52.73
N LEU A 9 -14.05 -22.99 -52.41
CA LEU A 9 -12.61 -22.84 -52.08
C LEU A 9 -11.77 -22.43 -53.33
N PRO A 10 -10.45 -22.02 -53.34
CA PRO A 10 -9.34 -22.53 -52.49
C PRO A 10 -8.07 -21.64 -52.19
N ARG A 11 -7.23 -22.18 -51.28
CA ARG A 11 -5.75 -22.12 -51.08
C ARG A 11 -4.90 -21.01 -51.72
N ILE A 12 -4.00 -20.39 -50.92
CA ILE A 12 -2.58 -20.16 -51.30
C ILE A 12 -1.67 -20.25 -50.07
N SER A 13 -0.65 -21.11 -50.17
CA SER A 13 0.53 -21.20 -49.31
C SER A 13 1.66 -20.33 -49.87
N SER A 14 2.39 -19.60 -49.03
CA SER A 14 3.76 -19.19 -49.37
C SER A 14 4.58 -18.87 -48.11
N ALA A 15 5.62 -19.68 -47.93
CA ALA A 15 6.71 -19.48 -47.00
C ALA A 15 7.64 -18.35 -47.47
N TRP A 16 8.09 -17.48 -46.56
CA TRP A 16 9.35 -16.74 -46.68
C TRP A 16 10.09 -16.78 -45.34
N ARG A 17 11.35 -17.21 -45.39
CA ARG A 17 12.34 -17.26 -44.32
C ARG A 17 13.20 -15.98 -44.34
N LEU A 18 13.95 -15.79 -43.23
CA LEU A 18 15.13 -14.92 -43.01
C LEU A 18 14.80 -13.47 -42.62
N ALA A 19 15.43 -12.83 -41.63
CA ALA A 19 16.48 -13.18 -40.68
C ALA A 19 16.55 -12.06 -39.62
N GLY A 20 16.98 -12.36 -38.38
CA GLY A 20 17.33 -11.35 -37.37
C GLY A 20 17.19 -11.83 -35.92
N LEU A 21 18.20 -12.57 -35.44
CA LEU A 21 18.54 -12.82 -34.02
C LEU A 21 19.72 -11.86 -33.67
N PRO A 22 19.98 -11.49 -32.40
CA PRO A 22 20.37 -12.38 -31.28
C PRO A 22 19.53 -12.21 -29.98
N LEU A 23 19.26 -13.24 -29.17
CA LEU A 23 20.09 -13.92 -28.13
C LEU A 23 20.49 -12.94 -26.99
N LEU A 24 20.25 -13.22 -25.70
CA LEU A 24 20.62 -14.43 -24.95
C LEU A 24 19.56 -14.85 -23.91
N SER A 25 19.28 -16.16 -23.88
CA SER A 25 18.71 -16.86 -22.73
C SER A 25 19.50 -18.15 -22.49
N LEU A 26 19.70 -18.46 -21.20
CA LEU A 26 20.19 -19.70 -20.55
C LEU A 26 21.62 -20.17 -20.84
N VAL A 27 22.37 -20.52 -19.78
CA VAL A 27 22.75 -21.91 -19.42
C VAL A 27 23.33 -21.95 -18.00
N ALA A 28 22.64 -22.66 -17.10
CA ALA A 28 23.23 -23.32 -15.95
C ALA A 28 23.46 -24.79 -16.33
N ALA A 29 24.70 -25.28 -16.22
CA ALA A 29 25.05 -26.68 -16.38
C ALA A 29 26.06 -27.09 -15.31
N MET A 30 25.58 -27.86 -14.33
CA MET A 30 26.42 -28.60 -13.40
C MET A 30 27.08 -29.79 -14.11
N SER A 31 28.34 -30.05 -13.81
CA SER A 31 29.03 -31.31 -14.16
C SER A 31 30.10 -31.61 -13.11
N ALA A 32 29.79 -32.58 -12.24
CA ALA A 32 30.80 -33.31 -11.47
C ALA A 32 31.33 -34.48 -12.32
N GLY A 33 32.65 -34.63 -12.40
CA GLY A 33 33.30 -35.75 -13.06
C GLY A 33 34.81 -35.77 -12.81
N CYS A 34 35.26 -36.69 -11.94
CA CYS A 34 36.64 -36.89 -11.51
C CYS A 34 37.59 -37.34 -12.64
N PHE A 35 38.85 -36.87 -12.62
CA PHE A 35 40.02 -37.64 -13.09
C PHE A 35 41.33 -37.21 -12.37
N SER A 36 41.75 -38.04 -11.42
CA SER A 36 43.11 -38.54 -11.12
C SER A 36 44.37 -37.80 -11.64
N GLY A 37 45.15 -37.22 -10.70
CA GLY A 37 46.51 -37.68 -10.36
C GLY A 37 47.76 -36.96 -10.91
N SER A 38 48.51 -36.26 -10.05
CA SER A 38 49.97 -36.44 -9.82
C SER A 38 50.47 -35.44 -8.77
N GLY A 39 51.16 -35.93 -7.74
CA GLY A 39 51.66 -35.11 -6.63
C GLY A 39 52.93 -34.32 -6.97
N SER A 40 53.04 -33.14 -6.37
CA SER A 40 54.29 -32.47 -6.03
C SER A 40 54.05 -31.68 -4.76
N SER A 41 54.90 -31.92 -3.77
CA SER A 41 54.91 -31.24 -2.47
C SER A 41 55.28 -29.76 -2.64
N SER A 42 54.37 -28.87 -2.27
CA SER A 42 54.67 -27.49 -1.89
C SER A 42 53.82 -27.13 -0.68
N SER A 43 54.48 -26.44 0.25
CA SER A 43 53.98 -25.74 1.43
C SER A 43 52.47 -25.50 1.47
N SER A 44 51.87 -25.81 2.62
CA SER A 44 50.59 -25.29 3.07
C SER A 44 50.64 -23.75 3.11
N ASP A 45 50.41 -23.13 1.96
CA ASP A 45 49.86 -21.77 1.92
C ASP A 45 48.37 -21.91 2.17
N GLU A 46 47.89 -21.36 3.28
CA GLU A 46 46.49 -21.01 3.41
C GLU A 46 46.21 -19.88 2.41
N SER A 47 45.94 -20.23 1.14
CA SER A 47 45.25 -19.33 0.23
C SER A 47 43.78 -19.30 0.67
N SER A 48 43.44 -18.37 1.56
CA SER A 48 42.05 -17.90 1.66
C SER A 48 41.71 -17.28 0.32
N ASP A 49 41.08 -18.07 -0.55
CA ASP A 49 40.66 -17.64 -1.88
C ASP A 49 39.76 -16.40 -1.74
N VAL A 50 40.06 -15.37 -2.54
CA VAL A 50 39.25 -14.15 -2.60
C VAL A 50 37.86 -14.53 -3.14
N GLN A 51 36.84 -14.32 -2.31
CA GLN A 51 35.45 -14.50 -2.65
C GLN A 51 34.87 -13.21 -3.26
N GLN A 52 33.72 -13.35 -3.91
CA GLN A 52 32.99 -12.25 -4.50
C GLN A 52 31.57 -12.25 -3.94
N GLY A 53 31.14 -11.09 -3.45
CA GLY A 53 29.77 -10.84 -3.03
C GLY A 53 29.13 -9.75 -3.87
N THR A 54 27.83 -9.55 -3.68
CA THR A 54 27.07 -8.45 -4.29
C THR A 54 26.31 -7.67 -3.21
N PHE A 55 26.39 -6.34 -3.25
CA PHE A 55 25.59 -5.47 -2.39
C PHE A 55 24.24 -5.14 -3.08
N VAL A 56 23.12 -5.40 -2.40
CA VAL A 56 21.76 -5.33 -2.97
C VAL A 56 20.81 -4.50 -2.10
N ASP A 57 20.26 -3.46 -2.71
CA ASP A 57 18.90 -2.95 -2.52
C ASP A 57 18.15 -3.11 -3.85
N SER A 58 18.67 -2.50 -4.92
CA SER A 58 18.96 -3.17 -6.20
C SER A 58 20.49 -3.33 -6.28
N PRO A 59 21.11 -3.98 -7.29
CA PRO A 59 22.57 -3.97 -7.39
C PRO A 59 23.10 -2.53 -7.33
N VAL A 60 23.94 -2.22 -6.33
CA VAL A 60 24.40 -0.84 -6.08
C VAL A 60 25.82 -0.66 -6.59
N ALA A 61 25.99 0.21 -7.58
CA ALA A 61 27.28 0.59 -8.16
C ALA A 61 27.81 1.88 -7.54
N GLY A 62 29.14 1.97 -7.38
CA GLY A 62 29.81 3.19 -6.89
C GLY A 62 29.98 3.28 -5.37
N LEU A 63 29.71 2.22 -4.61
CA LEU A 63 30.05 2.16 -3.18
C LEU A 63 31.50 1.78 -2.98
N ARG A 64 32.25 2.55 -2.20
CA ARG A 64 33.58 2.15 -1.75
C ARG A 64 33.46 1.05 -0.69
N TYR A 65 34.18 -0.04 -0.86
CA TYR A 65 34.28 -1.12 0.14
C TYR A 65 35.71 -1.29 0.63
N GLU A 66 35.86 -1.63 1.90
CA GLU A 66 37.14 -1.90 2.54
C GLU A 66 37.04 -3.11 3.47
N THR A 67 38.03 -3.99 3.38
CA THR A 67 38.24 -5.18 4.22
C THR A 67 39.69 -5.18 4.70
N PRO A 68 40.10 -6.07 5.63
CA PRO A 68 41.50 -6.18 6.02
C PRO A 68 42.47 -6.51 4.87
N SER A 69 41.99 -7.09 3.76
CA SER A 69 42.85 -7.55 2.66
C SER A 69 42.52 -6.98 1.27
N GLN A 70 41.31 -6.45 1.06
CA GLN A 70 40.77 -5.92 -0.20
C GLN A 70 40.19 -4.52 0.01
N GLU A 71 40.30 -3.68 -1.02
CA GLU A 71 39.61 -2.40 -1.14
C GLU A 71 39.20 -2.18 -2.59
N GLY A 72 38.14 -1.41 -2.82
CA GLY A 72 37.70 -1.05 -4.16
C GLY A 72 36.33 -0.39 -4.17
N GLU A 73 35.70 -0.37 -5.34
CA GLU A 73 34.33 0.13 -5.54
C GLU A 73 33.43 -0.97 -6.10
N THR A 74 32.16 -0.97 -5.72
CA THR A 74 31.17 -1.87 -6.30
C THR A 74 30.93 -1.53 -7.77
N ASN A 75 30.90 -2.55 -8.62
CA ASN A 75 30.65 -2.36 -10.05
C ASN A 75 29.14 -2.25 -10.38
N GLU A 76 28.80 -2.14 -11.66
CA GLU A 76 27.42 -2.09 -12.20
C GLU A 76 26.50 -3.23 -11.71
N THR A 77 27.08 -4.36 -11.30
CA THR A 77 26.33 -5.51 -10.77
C THR A 77 26.40 -5.61 -9.25
N GLY A 78 26.82 -4.53 -8.57
CA GLY A 78 27.00 -4.43 -7.13
C GLY A 78 28.14 -5.28 -6.55
N ARG A 79 29.05 -5.81 -7.39
CA ARG A 79 30.04 -6.81 -6.94
C ARG A 79 31.19 -6.17 -6.15
N PHE A 80 31.57 -6.82 -5.06
CA PHE A 80 32.74 -6.51 -4.24
C PHE A 80 33.57 -7.78 -3.96
N GLN A 81 34.78 -7.62 -3.43
CA GLN A 81 35.70 -8.72 -3.11
C GLN A 81 35.98 -8.77 -1.60
N TYR A 82 36.04 -9.98 -1.04
CA TYR A 82 36.34 -10.21 0.38
C TYR A 82 36.95 -11.59 0.59
N ARG A 83 37.51 -11.89 1.76
CA ARG A 83 37.86 -13.26 2.16
C ARG A 83 36.94 -13.76 3.27
N GLU A 84 36.78 -15.08 3.33
CA GLU A 84 35.96 -15.72 4.36
C GLU A 84 36.38 -15.26 5.77
N GLY A 85 35.41 -14.82 6.57
CA GLY A 85 35.66 -14.35 7.93
C GLY A 85 36.07 -12.88 8.05
N GLU A 86 36.20 -12.14 6.94
CA GLU A 86 36.49 -10.71 6.97
C GLU A 86 35.22 -9.87 7.14
N ILE A 87 35.33 -8.80 7.92
CA ILE A 87 34.32 -7.74 7.97
C ILE A 87 34.51 -6.85 6.75
N VAL A 88 33.42 -6.53 6.07
CA VAL A 88 33.37 -5.62 4.92
C VAL A 88 32.66 -4.35 5.36
N SER A 89 33.33 -3.22 5.17
CA SER A 89 32.78 -1.89 5.45
C SER A 89 32.42 -1.19 4.13
N PHE A 90 31.23 -0.58 4.08
CA PHE A 90 30.73 0.12 2.89
C PHE A 90 30.60 1.62 3.15
N HIS A 91 31.01 2.40 2.18
CA HIS A 91 31.06 3.86 2.22
C HIS A 91 30.50 4.47 0.93
N LEU A 92 29.84 5.61 1.08
CA LEU A 92 29.43 6.50 0.02
C LEU A 92 30.36 7.74 0.07
N GLY A 93 31.41 7.74 -0.75
CA GLY A 93 32.51 8.69 -0.57
C GLY A 93 33.14 8.55 0.82
N GLU A 94 33.18 9.64 1.57
CA GLU A 94 33.67 9.67 2.96
C GLU A 94 32.58 9.27 3.98
N LEU A 95 31.31 9.14 3.57
CA LEU A 95 30.21 8.74 4.45
C LEU A 95 30.19 7.23 4.66
N LYS A 96 30.49 6.77 5.88
CA LYS A 96 30.31 5.36 6.25
C LYS A 96 28.82 5.00 6.34
N LEU A 97 28.40 4.00 5.57
CA LEU A 97 27.03 3.45 5.64
C LEU A 97 26.91 2.41 6.75
N GLY A 98 27.93 1.56 6.90
CA GLY A 98 27.99 0.52 7.92
C GLY A 98 28.99 -0.56 7.57
N GLU A 99 28.96 -1.66 8.31
CA GLU A 99 29.86 -2.81 8.12
C GLU A 99 29.20 -4.10 8.59
N GLY A 100 29.59 -5.22 7.99
CA GLY A 100 29.04 -6.54 8.32
C GLY A 100 30.01 -7.66 7.96
N MET A 101 29.68 -8.89 8.35
CA MET A 101 30.48 -10.04 7.93
C MET A 101 30.36 -10.22 6.41
N GLY A 102 31.48 -10.47 5.74
CA GLY A 102 31.50 -10.68 4.30
C GLY A 102 30.71 -11.92 3.88
N GLU A 103 29.69 -11.70 3.05
CA GLU A 103 28.79 -12.72 2.52
C GLU A 103 28.59 -12.57 1.01
N SER A 104 28.06 -13.62 0.36
CA SER A 104 27.81 -13.60 -1.08
C SER A 104 26.76 -12.55 -1.48
N ILE A 105 25.83 -12.24 -0.58
CA ILE A 105 24.85 -11.17 -0.72
C ILE A 105 24.92 -10.33 0.55
N MET A 106 25.20 -9.05 0.37
CA MET A 106 25.15 -8.04 1.43
C MET A 106 23.98 -7.10 1.12
N THR A 107 23.25 -6.66 2.13
CA THR A 107 22.12 -5.73 1.97
C THR A 107 22.26 -4.60 2.98
N PRO A 108 21.44 -3.54 2.92
CA PRO A 108 21.37 -2.56 3.99
C PRO A 108 21.18 -3.18 5.39
N THR A 109 20.44 -4.30 5.50
CA THR A 109 20.27 -5.04 6.76
C THR A 109 21.60 -5.61 7.27
N SER A 110 22.45 -6.13 6.38
CA SER A 110 23.77 -6.68 6.73
C SER A 110 24.74 -5.64 7.30
N LEU A 111 24.50 -4.34 7.09
CA LEU A 111 25.38 -3.25 7.51
C LEU A 111 25.12 -2.73 8.92
N VAL A 112 23.94 -3.03 9.47
CA VAL A 112 23.49 -2.49 10.74
C VAL A 112 23.61 -3.56 11.81
N THR A 113 24.55 -3.35 12.72
CA THR A 113 24.75 -4.24 13.88
C THR A 113 23.46 -4.33 14.70
N ASP A 114 23.09 -5.55 15.07
CA ASP A 114 21.90 -5.87 15.89
C ASP A 114 20.54 -5.54 15.23
N ALA A 115 20.49 -5.15 13.96
CA ALA A 115 19.22 -5.01 13.24
C ALA A 115 18.47 -6.34 13.20
N ALA A 116 17.24 -6.36 13.71
CA ALA A 116 16.42 -7.56 13.75
C ALA A 116 15.94 -7.97 12.33
N ASP A 117 15.61 -6.98 11.50
CA ASP A 117 15.15 -7.15 10.12
C ASP A 117 15.19 -5.83 9.32
N SER A 118 14.59 -5.83 8.13
CA SER A 118 14.56 -4.70 7.21
C SER A 118 13.74 -3.49 7.69
N SER A 119 13.02 -3.59 8.81
CA SER A 119 12.25 -2.48 9.40
C SER A 119 13.03 -1.63 10.39
N ASP A 120 14.29 -1.99 10.68
CA ASP A 120 15.15 -1.19 11.54
C ASP A 120 15.33 0.24 10.98
N PRO A 121 15.23 1.30 11.81
CA PRO A 121 15.34 2.69 11.35
C PRO A 121 16.62 2.98 10.55
N ALA A 122 17.77 2.42 10.94
CA ALA A 122 19.01 2.63 10.23
C ALA A 122 19.01 1.92 8.88
N VAL A 123 18.48 0.70 8.80
CA VAL A 123 18.33 -0.04 7.55
C VAL A 123 17.41 0.72 6.58
N LEU A 124 16.28 1.21 7.08
CA LEU A 124 15.33 2.02 6.31
C LEU A 124 15.98 3.29 5.78
N ASN A 125 16.71 4.02 6.61
CA ASN A 125 17.34 5.28 6.21
C ASN A 125 18.52 5.08 5.25
N ILE A 126 19.30 4.00 5.38
CA ILE A 126 20.32 3.62 4.39
C ILE A 126 19.65 3.31 3.04
N SER A 127 18.60 2.49 3.05
CA SER A 127 17.85 2.13 1.84
C SER A 127 17.29 3.38 1.16
N ARG A 128 16.61 4.26 1.92
CA ARG A 128 16.09 5.54 1.43
C ARG A 128 17.18 6.43 0.83
N LEU A 129 18.36 6.50 1.45
CA LEU A 129 19.48 7.30 0.94
C LEU A 129 19.94 6.78 -0.43
N LEU A 130 20.32 5.51 -0.51
CA LEU A 130 20.85 4.88 -1.74
C LEU A 130 19.85 5.03 -2.90
N GLN A 131 18.60 4.69 -2.63
CA GLN A 131 17.51 4.76 -3.57
C GLN A 131 17.13 6.17 -4.02
N THR A 132 17.32 7.18 -3.18
CA THR A 132 17.07 8.59 -3.54
C THR A 132 18.20 9.10 -4.44
N LEU A 133 19.42 8.64 -4.18
CA LEU A 133 20.65 9.08 -4.85
C LEU A 133 20.92 8.39 -6.17
N ASP A 134 20.07 7.46 -6.59
CA ASP A 134 20.20 6.82 -7.89
C ASP A 134 20.18 7.86 -9.04
N ALA A 135 21.18 7.77 -9.92
CA ALA A 135 21.53 8.82 -10.86
C ALA A 135 20.43 9.11 -11.90
N ASP A 136 19.76 8.08 -12.41
CA ASP A 136 18.65 8.22 -13.36
C ASP A 136 17.28 8.12 -12.68
N GLY A 137 17.22 7.59 -11.45
CA GLY A 137 16.01 7.37 -10.68
C GLY A 137 15.26 6.10 -11.02
N ASN A 138 15.78 5.31 -11.96
CA ASN A 138 15.23 4.01 -12.34
C ASN A 138 15.91 2.94 -11.48
N LEU A 139 15.09 2.13 -10.82
CA LEU A 139 15.59 1.21 -9.81
C LEU A 139 15.68 -0.21 -10.32
N ASN A 140 14.99 -0.46 -11.44
CA ASN A 140 14.98 -1.75 -12.12
C ASN A 140 16.32 -2.07 -12.78
N ASN A 141 17.09 -1.04 -13.15
CA ASN A 141 18.40 -1.16 -13.82
C ASN A 141 19.58 -1.06 -12.85
N GLY A 142 19.34 -1.13 -11.55
CA GLY A 142 20.38 -0.96 -10.51
C GLY A 142 20.32 0.42 -9.88
N ILE A 143 21.14 0.62 -8.84
CA ILE A 143 21.35 1.95 -8.23
C ILE A 143 22.74 2.41 -8.64
N GLU A 144 22.83 3.49 -9.40
CA GLU A 144 24.10 4.07 -9.85
C GLU A 144 24.47 5.31 -9.02
N LEU A 145 25.56 5.23 -8.27
CA LEU A 145 26.13 6.35 -7.53
C LEU A 145 27.31 6.91 -8.33
N THR A 146 27.04 7.89 -9.20
CA THR A 146 28.08 8.47 -10.07
C THR A 146 29.12 9.27 -9.28
N ASP A 147 30.33 9.42 -9.85
CA ASP A 147 31.37 10.28 -9.30
C ASP A 147 30.86 11.71 -9.02
N ALA A 148 29.97 12.24 -9.85
CA ALA A 148 29.41 13.58 -9.65
C ALA A 148 28.59 13.67 -8.35
N ILE A 149 27.79 12.63 -8.08
CA ILE A 149 26.99 12.52 -6.85
C ILE A 149 27.90 12.36 -5.64
N VAL A 150 28.84 11.41 -5.70
CA VAL A 150 29.77 11.14 -4.58
C VAL A 150 30.62 12.37 -4.24
N ASN A 151 31.25 13.00 -5.25
CA ASN A 151 32.07 14.19 -5.03
C ASN A 151 31.26 15.35 -4.44
N GLN A 152 30.00 15.52 -4.86
CA GLN A 152 29.14 16.57 -4.33
C GLN A 152 28.70 16.30 -2.89
N ILE A 153 28.48 15.03 -2.52
CA ILE A 153 28.22 14.63 -1.13
C ILE A 153 29.43 14.94 -0.25
N ASP A 154 30.63 14.54 -0.68
CA ASP A 154 31.86 14.79 0.06
C ASP A 154 32.12 16.30 0.22
N GLN A 155 31.90 17.07 -0.85
CA GLN A 155 32.00 18.52 -0.79
C GLN A 155 30.98 19.13 0.20
N TYR A 156 29.72 18.68 0.14
CA TYR A 156 28.68 19.16 1.05
C TYR A 156 29.03 18.87 2.51
N LEU A 157 29.53 17.67 2.82
CA LEU A 157 29.95 17.31 4.18
C LEU A 157 31.20 18.09 4.63
N ALA A 158 32.15 18.35 3.74
CA ALA A 158 33.33 19.16 4.02
C ALA A 158 32.97 20.64 4.30
N ASP A 159 32.03 21.20 3.55
CA ASP A 159 31.54 22.56 3.73
C ASP A 159 30.64 22.71 4.97
N ASN A 160 30.07 21.59 5.43
CA ASN A 160 29.18 21.52 6.60
C ASN A 160 29.71 20.52 7.65
N PRO A 161 30.87 20.78 8.29
CA PRO A 161 31.50 19.81 9.20
C PRO A 161 30.72 19.52 10.49
N GLY A 162 29.63 20.26 10.74
CA GLY A 162 28.68 19.99 11.84
C GLY A 162 27.50 19.11 11.45
N THR A 163 27.34 18.80 10.16
CA THR A 163 26.30 17.89 9.67
C THR A 163 26.75 16.46 9.91
N SER A 164 25.93 15.70 10.62
CA SER A 164 26.07 14.26 10.78
C SER A 164 24.83 13.61 10.19
N ILE A 165 25.03 12.61 9.34
CA ILE A 165 23.95 11.76 8.83
C ILE A 165 23.85 10.58 9.79
N ASP A 166 22.94 10.69 10.75
CA ASP A 166 22.64 9.62 11.69
C ASP A 166 21.51 8.76 11.14
N PHE A 167 21.84 7.54 10.72
CA PHE A 167 20.84 6.61 10.18
C PHE A 167 19.87 6.09 11.25
N ALA A 168 20.24 6.07 12.53
CA ALA A 168 19.39 5.53 13.59
C ALA A 168 18.32 6.53 14.07
N ASP A 169 18.54 7.83 13.93
CA ASP A 169 17.57 8.88 14.22
C ASP A 169 16.89 9.39 12.94
N THR A 170 15.71 8.84 12.63
CA THR A 170 14.96 9.19 11.42
C THR A 170 14.65 10.69 11.30
N ALA A 171 14.38 11.40 12.39
CA ALA A 171 14.06 12.83 12.32
C ALA A 171 15.30 13.68 12.00
N ALA A 172 16.44 13.32 12.59
CA ALA A 172 17.73 13.93 12.24
C ALA A 172 18.13 13.59 10.80
N PHE A 173 17.97 12.33 10.40
CA PHE A 173 18.20 11.86 9.03
C PHE A 173 17.36 12.64 8.01
N ASP A 174 16.05 12.78 8.21
CA ASP A 174 15.17 13.50 7.29
C ASP A 174 15.62 14.95 7.09
N SER A 175 16.02 15.61 8.18
CA SER A 175 16.53 16.98 8.14
C SER A 175 17.84 17.07 7.35
N ALA A 176 18.76 16.13 7.57
CA ALA A 176 20.05 16.08 6.88
C ALA A 176 19.89 15.73 5.39
N LEU A 177 19.06 14.73 5.08
CA LEU A 177 18.77 14.30 3.71
C LEU A 177 18.11 15.42 2.90
N ALA A 178 17.15 16.14 3.47
CA ALA A 178 16.51 17.26 2.79
C ALA A 178 17.53 18.38 2.42
N ALA A 179 18.45 18.69 3.34
CA ALA A 179 19.47 19.71 3.10
C ALA A 179 20.53 19.24 2.08
N LEU A 180 20.96 17.98 2.15
CA LEU A 180 21.87 17.37 1.18
C LEU A 180 21.23 17.33 -0.22
N LEU A 181 19.98 16.89 -0.30
CA LEU A 181 19.26 16.73 -1.56
C LEU A 181 19.00 18.08 -2.24
N ALA A 182 18.79 19.14 -1.47
CA ALA A 182 18.71 20.50 -2.01
C ALA A 182 20.02 20.91 -2.70
N ALA A 183 21.17 20.62 -2.10
CA ALA A 183 22.49 20.91 -2.69
C ALA A 183 22.79 20.07 -3.94
N LEU A 184 22.42 18.78 -3.92
CA LEU A 184 22.57 17.88 -5.08
C LEU A 184 21.70 18.34 -6.26
N ASN A 185 20.45 18.76 -6.01
CA ASN A 185 19.59 19.30 -7.05
C ASN A 185 20.10 20.65 -7.59
N GLU A 186 20.63 21.53 -6.74
CA GLU A 186 21.20 22.82 -7.16
C GLU A 186 22.41 22.63 -8.10
N THR A 187 23.17 21.56 -7.89
CA THR A 187 24.34 21.19 -8.72
C THR A 187 23.99 20.31 -9.92
N ALA A 188 22.72 19.96 -10.08
CA ALA A 188 22.17 19.21 -11.21
C ALA A 188 22.85 17.86 -11.46
N VAL A 189 23.11 17.07 -10.41
CA VAL A 189 23.79 15.77 -10.50
C VAL A 189 22.88 14.62 -10.97
N PHE A 190 21.55 14.78 -10.92
CA PHE A 190 20.60 13.75 -11.34
C PHE A 190 20.17 13.96 -12.79
N ALA A 191 19.86 12.87 -13.50
CA ALA A 191 19.47 12.92 -14.91
C ALA A 191 18.27 13.85 -15.15
N GLU A 192 17.26 13.80 -14.28
CA GLU A 192 16.04 14.60 -14.39
C GLU A 192 16.27 16.11 -14.18
N ASN A 193 17.41 16.52 -13.60
CA ASN A 193 17.75 17.93 -13.47
C ASN A 193 17.98 18.58 -14.85
N ALA A 194 18.35 17.81 -15.87
CA ALA A 194 18.46 18.29 -17.24
C ALA A 194 17.10 18.75 -17.81
N ASP A 195 16.00 18.19 -17.31
CA ASP A 195 14.63 18.57 -17.69
C ASP A 195 14.04 19.65 -16.75
N GLY A 196 14.86 20.23 -15.87
CA GLY A 196 14.43 21.22 -14.88
C GLY A 196 13.61 20.65 -13.73
N LYS A 197 13.60 19.33 -13.55
CA LYS A 197 12.98 18.66 -12.41
C LYS A 197 13.96 18.56 -11.23
N SER A 198 13.44 18.31 -10.04
CA SER A 198 14.25 18.10 -8.84
C SER A 198 13.92 16.77 -8.21
N ARG A 199 14.96 16.03 -7.80
CA ARG A 199 14.86 14.79 -7.06
C ARG A 199 14.22 15.05 -5.70
N VAL A 200 13.29 14.19 -5.36
CA VAL A 200 12.61 14.16 -4.06
C VAL A 200 13.03 12.91 -3.31
N ALA A 201 13.16 13.03 -1.99
CA ALA A 201 13.49 11.91 -1.14
C ALA A 201 12.41 10.82 -1.19
N ARG A 202 12.85 9.57 -1.25
CA ARG A 202 11.96 8.40 -1.12
C ARG A 202 11.34 8.37 0.27
N SER A 203 10.05 8.03 0.34
CA SER A 203 9.40 7.76 1.63
C SER A 203 9.93 6.45 2.21
N THR A 204 9.82 6.31 3.53
CA THR A 204 10.23 5.09 4.24
C THR A 204 9.55 3.84 3.71
N LEU A 205 8.23 3.89 3.49
CA LEU A 205 7.49 2.73 3.01
C LEU A 205 7.85 2.37 1.57
N GLN A 206 7.99 3.36 0.68
CA GLN A 206 8.39 3.11 -0.71
C GLN A 206 9.78 2.49 -0.77
N ALA A 207 10.71 2.99 0.05
CA ALA A 207 12.05 2.46 0.05
C ALA A 207 12.12 1.02 0.57
N TRP A 208 11.38 0.74 1.62
CA TRP A 208 11.26 -0.60 2.13
C TRP A 208 10.59 -1.56 1.13
N GLN A 209 9.52 -1.13 0.45
CA GLN A 209 8.80 -1.92 -0.54
C GLN A 209 9.73 -2.35 -1.69
N HIS A 210 10.51 -1.41 -2.23
CA HIS A 210 11.50 -1.70 -3.26
C HIS A 210 12.56 -2.72 -2.77
N LEU A 211 13.12 -2.51 -1.57
CA LEU A 211 14.07 -3.45 -0.98
C LEU A 211 13.44 -4.85 -0.83
N GLN A 212 12.18 -4.95 -0.38
CA GLN A 212 11.50 -6.24 -0.30
C GLN A 212 11.35 -6.90 -1.67
N ASP A 213 10.95 -6.16 -2.70
CA ASP A 213 10.83 -6.71 -4.05
C ASP A 213 12.16 -7.31 -4.52
N SER A 214 13.28 -6.62 -4.32
CA SER A 214 14.59 -7.15 -4.70
C SER A 214 15.03 -8.37 -3.88
N LEU A 215 14.77 -8.40 -2.57
CA LEU A 215 15.05 -9.57 -1.73
C LEU A 215 14.22 -10.78 -2.18
N ASP A 216 12.95 -10.53 -2.47
CA ASP A 216 12.01 -11.55 -2.90
C ASP A 216 12.38 -12.10 -4.29
N ALA A 217 12.87 -11.25 -5.20
CA ALA A 217 13.41 -11.66 -6.49
C ALA A 217 14.69 -12.53 -6.34
N LEU A 218 15.57 -12.19 -5.39
CA LEU A 218 16.74 -13.02 -5.07
C LEU A 218 16.35 -14.40 -4.51
N ASP A 219 15.27 -14.45 -3.73
CA ASP A 219 14.69 -15.69 -3.20
C ASP A 219 13.85 -16.47 -4.24
N GLY A 220 13.79 -15.98 -5.48
CA GLY A 220 13.19 -16.66 -6.63
C GLY A 220 11.71 -16.41 -6.83
N ARG A 221 11.13 -15.37 -6.20
CA ARG A 221 9.78 -14.93 -6.51
C ARG A 221 9.72 -14.31 -7.91
N ASP A 222 8.65 -14.63 -8.63
CA ASP A 222 8.36 -14.06 -9.95
C ASP A 222 7.83 -12.63 -9.80
N ILE A 223 8.70 -11.65 -9.97
CA ILE A 223 8.36 -10.22 -10.00
C ILE A 223 8.58 -9.72 -11.42
N ASP A 224 7.52 -9.16 -12.01
CA ASP A 224 7.51 -8.66 -13.37
C ASP A 224 7.72 -7.15 -13.37
N TYR A 225 8.96 -6.72 -13.54
CA TYR A 225 9.34 -5.31 -13.64
C TYR A 225 8.96 -4.68 -15.00
N ASP A 226 8.45 -5.45 -15.97
CA ASP A 226 7.99 -4.93 -17.26
C ASP A 226 6.52 -4.46 -17.23
N VAL A 227 5.78 -4.73 -16.13
CA VAL A 227 4.41 -4.23 -15.96
C VAL A 227 4.40 -2.71 -15.76
N ARG A 228 3.31 -2.06 -16.21
CA ARG A 228 3.15 -0.62 -15.97
C ARG A 228 2.74 -0.35 -14.52
N PRO A 229 3.28 0.69 -13.89
CA PRO A 229 2.78 1.15 -12.60
C PRO A 229 1.31 1.55 -12.64
N VAL A 230 0.61 1.38 -11.53
CA VAL A 230 -0.83 1.64 -11.39
C VAL A 230 -1.08 2.75 -10.37
N VAL A 231 -1.90 3.73 -10.74
CA VAL A 231 -2.36 4.80 -9.86
C VAL A 231 -3.85 4.65 -9.58
N PHE A 232 -4.23 4.51 -8.31
CA PHE A 232 -5.62 4.55 -7.86
C PHE A 232 -6.01 5.92 -7.29
N ILE A 233 -7.16 6.44 -7.74
CA ILE A 233 -7.76 7.68 -7.22
C ILE A 233 -9.12 7.35 -6.59
N HIS A 234 -9.22 7.57 -5.27
CA HIS A 234 -10.43 7.24 -4.50
C HIS A 234 -11.60 8.23 -4.72
N GLY A 235 -12.78 7.80 -4.27
CA GLY A 235 -14.04 8.57 -4.33
C GLY A 235 -14.27 9.54 -3.17
N GLY A 236 -15.44 10.18 -3.15
CA GLY A 236 -15.84 11.05 -2.06
C GLY A 236 -16.02 10.27 -0.75
N ALA A 237 -15.52 10.79 0.36
CA ALA A 237 -15.45 10.07 1.64
C ALA A 237 -14.72 8.71 1.55
N GLY A 238 -13.83 8.55 0.56
CA GLY A 238 -12.99 7.38 0.38
C GLY A 238 -11.54 7.62 0.80
N SER A 239 -10.72 6.59 0.63
CA SER A 239 -9.27 6.58 0.88
C SER A 239 -8.63 5.41 0.12
N ALA A 240 -7.33 5.16 0.33
CA ALA A 240 -6.66 3.99 -0.23
C ALA A 240 -7.18 2.64 0.30
N SER A 241 -8.00 2.60 1.35
CA SER A 241 -8.53 1.34 1.89
C SER A 241 -9.34 0.57 0.83
N GLN A 242 -10.02 1.30 -0.05
CA GLN A 242 -10.76 0.75 -1.20
C GLN A 242 -9.87 0.11 -2.28
N PHE A 243 -8.54 0.22 -2.14
CA PHE A 243 -7.54 -0.43 -2.99
C PHE A 243 -6.71 -1.47 -2.24
N GLU A 244 -6.93 -1.67 -0.94
CA GLU A 244 -6.13 -2.59 -0.10
C GLU A 244 -6.15 -4.01 -0.65
N SER A 245 -7.33 -4.59 -0.85
CA SER A 245 -7.49 -5.95 -1.38
C SER A 245 -7.02 -6.08 -2.83
N GLN A 246 -7.17 -5.03 -3.64
CA GLN A 246 -6.71 -5.03 -5.02
C GLN A 246 -5.18 -4.98 -5.12
N ALA A 247 -4.52 -4.18 -4.28
CA ALA A 247 -3.06 -4.12 -4.23
C ALA A 247 -2.46 -5.49 -3.88
N GLN A 248 -3.05 -6.19 -2.90
CA GLN A 248 -2.63 -7.55 -2.52
C GLN A 248 -2.77 -8.54 -3.69
N ARG A 249 -3.87 -8.44 -4.46
CA ARG A 249 -4.07 -9.25 -5.66
C ARG A 249 -3.06 -8.89 -6.75
N PHE A 250 -2.76 -7.62 -6.99
CA PHE A 250 -1.72 -7.22 -7.97
C PHE A 250 -0.35 -7.77 -7.60
N ILE A 251 0.09 -7.59 -6.35
CA ILE A 251 1.39 -8.08 -5.84
C ILE A 251 1.52 -9.60 -6.01
N THR A 252 0.45 -10.33 -5.68
CA THR A 252 0.41 -11.81 -5.85
C THR A 252 0.56 -12.24 -7.31
N ASN A 253 0.19 -11.38 -8.26
CA ASN A 253 0.30 -11.63 -9.69
C ASN A 253 1.53 -10.94 -10.30
N GLY A 254 2.58 -10.76 -9.51
CA GLY A 254 3.92 -10.37 -9.96
C GLY A 254 4.19 -8.87 -10.02
N TYR A 255 3.26 -8.00 -9.62
CA TYR A 255 3.53 -6.56 -9.59
C TYR A 255 4.54 -6.22 -8.48
N PRO A 256 5.56 -5.39 -8.78
CA PRO A 256 6.34 -4.73 -7.74
C PRO A 256 5.43 -3.94 -6.78
N ARG A 257 5.76 -3.94 -5.50
CA ARG A 257 4.97 -3.27 -4.45
C ARG A 257 4.99 -1.76 -4.63
N ASP A 258 6.13 -1.19 -5.04
CA ASP A 258 6.30 0.24 -5.23
C ASP A 258 5.69 0.76 -6.56
N TYR A 259 5.15 -0.13 -7.40
CA TYR A 259 4.42 0.22 -8.63
C TYR A 259 2.95 0.55 -8.37
N LEU A 260 2.46 0.29 -7.17
CA LEU A 260 1.05 0.42 -6.82
C LEU A 260 0.85 1.66 -5.94
N ALA A 261 0.48 2.78 -6.57
CA ALA A 261 0.30 4.05 -5.88
C ALA A 261 -1.18 4.42 -5.68
N THR A 262 -1.44 5.18 -4.62
CA THR A 262 -2.75 5.78 -4.36
C THR A 262 -2.65 7.28 -4.23
N PHE A 263 -3.54 8.03 -4.88
CA PHE A 263 -3.68 9.47 -4.68
C PHE A 263 -4.83 9.75 -3.70
N GLU A 264 -4.47 10.23 -2.51
CA GLU A 264 -5.43 10.63 -1.48
C GLU A 264 -5.54 12.15 -1.37
N TYR A 265 -6.77 12.67 -1.30
CA TYR A 265 -7.05 14.10 -1.33
C TYR A 265 -8.27 14.47 -0.47
N ASP A 266 -8.46 15.77 -0.25
CA ASP A 266 -9.59 16.30 0.51
C ASP A 266 -10.91 16.13 -0.25
N THR A 267 -11.87 15.44 0.37
CA THR A 267 -13.20 15.20 -0.18
C THR A 267 -14.32 15.83 0.64
N SER A 268 -13.99 16.65 1.64
CA SER A 268 -14.95 17.24 2.58
C SER A 268 -15.96 18.20 1.95
N ALA A 269 -15.62 18.80 0.80
CA ALA A 269 -16.43 19.84 0.15
C ALA A 269 -16.67 19.56 -1.34
N ILE A 270 -16.88 18.30 -1.71
CA ILE A 270 -16.87 17.78 -3.10
C ILE A 270 -17.73 18.53 -4.14
N ASP A 271 -18.74 19.30 -3.71
CA ASP A 271 -19.65 20.07 -4.58
C ASP A 271 -19.54 21.59 -4.35
N SER A 272 -18.44 22.07 -3.76
CA SER A 272 -18.20 23.49 -3.49
C SER A 272 -17.25 24.14 -4.50
N ASP A 273 -17.28 25.47 -4.56
CA ASP A 273 -16.30 26.25 -5.33
C ASP A 273 -14.87 26.06 -4.80
N GLU A 274 -14.70 25.79 -3.51
CA GLU A 274 -13.42 25.47 -2.88
C GLU A 274 -12.83 24.17 -3.46
N TYR A 275 -13.65 23.15 -3.63
CA TYR A 275 -13.23 21.90 -4.27
C TYR A 275 -12.78 22.12 -5.71
N LEU A 276 -13.46 22.99 -6.47
CA LEU A 276 -13.03 23.35 -7.82
C LEU A 276 -11.71 24.13 -7.82
N ALA A 277 -11.51 25.05 -6.87
CA ALA A 277 -10.28 25.83 -6.72
C ALA A 277 -9.04 24.96 -6.40
N MET A 278 -9.22 23.78 -5.82
CA MET A 278 -8.13 22.83 -5.53
C MET A 278 -7.68 22.01 -6.76
N THR A 279 -8.26 22.23 -7.94
CA THR A 279 -7.97 21.39 -9.13
C THR A 279 -6.51 21.37 -9.53
N ASP A 280 -5.85 22.53 -9.59
CA ASP A 280 -4.45 22.61 -9.98
C ASP A 280 -3.54 21.90 -8.98
N ALA A 281 -3.79 22.12 -7.67
CA ALA A 281 -3.05 21.44 -6.61
C ALA A 281 -3.26 19.91 -6.64
N ARG A 282 -4.50 19.45 -6.89
CA ARG A 282 -4.76 18.00 -7.06
C ARG A 282 -4.01 17.44 -8.25
N ASN A 283 -4.10 18.10 -9.40
CA ASN A 283 -3.43 17.63 -10.61
C ASN A 283 -1.91 17.63 -10.46
N ALA A 284 -1.33 18.61 -9.77
CA ALA A 284 0.10 18.62 -9.43
C ALA A 284 0.49 17.44 -8.52
N GLY A 285 -0.36 17.08 -7.56
CA GLY A 285 -0.15 15.89 -6.72
C GLY A 285 -0.20 14.58 -7.53
N ILE A 286 -1.12 14.48 -8.50
CA ILE A 286 -1.17 13.33 -9.42
C ILE A 286 0.06 13.32 -10.33
N ASP A 287 0.47 14.47 -10.87
CA ASP A 287 1.68 14.61 -11.70
C ASP A 287 2.93 14.14 -10.94
N ALA A 288 3.07 14.47 -9.65
CA ALA A 288 4.18 14.02 -8.82
C ALA A 288 4.22 12.50 -8.65
N ILE A 289 3.08 11.86 -8.40
CA ILE A 289 3.00 10.39 -8.31
C ILE A 289 3.33 9.74 -9.65
N VAL A 290 2.73 10.23 -10.75
CA VAL A 290 2.98 9.69 -12.10
C VAL A 290 4.46 9.84 -12.45
N ASP A 291 5.05 11.01 -12.27
CA ASP A 291 6.47 11.24 -12.59
C ASP A 291 7.39 10.37 -11.75
N GLN A 292 7.10 10.18 -10.45
CA GLN A 292 7.85 9.26 -9.60
C GLN A 292 7.76 7.82 -10.14
N LEU A 293 6.56 7.34 -10.46
CA LEU A 293 6.36 5.98 -10.97
C LEU A 293 7.08 5.74 -12.29
N LEU A 294 7.04 6.70 -13.21
CA LEU A 294 7.75 6.61 -14.50
C LEU A 294 9.27 6.61 -14.30
N ALA A 295 9.79 7.39 -13.35
CA ALA A 295 11.21 7.40 -13.01
C ALA A 295 11.65 6.03 -12.47
N ILE A 296 11.00 5.53 -11.42
CA ILE A 296 11.43 4.30 -10.73
C ILE A 296 11.33 3.04 -11.56
N SER A 297 10.38 3.00 -12.50
CA SER A 297 10.12 1.83 -13.35
C SER A 297 10.80 1.90 -14.71
N GLY A 298 11.22 3.10 -15.14
CA GLY A 298 11.61 3.35 -16.53
C GLY A 298 10.46 3.19 -17.53
N ALA A 299 9.20 3.06 -17.08
CA ALA A 299 8.05 2.93 -17.97
C ALA A 299 7.75 4.26 -18.69
N ASP A 300 7.27 4.18 -19.93
CA ASP A 300 6.84 5.37 -20.69
C ASP A 300 5.49 5.95 -20.20
N LYS A 301 4.66 5.09 -19.58
CA LYS A 301 3.29 5.41 -19.16
C LYS A 301 2.86 4.61 -17.94
N VAL A 302 1.93 5.16 -17.18
CA VAL A 302 1.22 4.46 -16.10
C VAL A 302 -0.16 4.00 -16.55
N ASP A 303 -0.74 3.08 -15.77
CA ASP A 303 -2.16 2.79 -15.80
C ASP A 303 -2.89 3.55 -14.68
N LEU A 304 -4.03 4.15 -15.01
CA LEU A 304 -4.80 4.98 -14.08
C LEU A 304 -6.15 4.34 -13.79
N MET A 305 -6.61 4.44 -12.55
CA MET A 305 -7.97 4.06 -12.21
C MET A 305 -8.59 4.99 -11.18
N GLY A 306 -9.86 5.33 -11.39
CA GLY A 306 -10.61 6.24 -10.54
C GLY A 306 -11.92 5.63 -10.09
N HIS A 307 -12.24 5.71 -8.81
CA HIS A 307 -13.51 5.25 -8.24
C HIS A 307 -14.43 6.41 -7.91
N SER A 308 -15.71 6.31 -8.29
CA SER A 308 -16.74 7.28 -7.91
C SER A 308 -16.32 8.73 -8.27
N ASN A 309 -16.21 9.65 -7.30
CA ASN A 309 -15.68 11.00 -7.55
C ASN A 309 -14.23 11.01 -8.09
N GLY A 310 -13.42 10.00 -7.80
CA GLY A 310 -12.12 9.79 -8.42
C GLY A 310 -12.20 9.76 -9.94
N THR A 311 -13.31 9.29 -10.54
CA THR A 311 -13.54 9.40 -11.99
C THR A 311 -13.65 10.85 -12.48
N ARG A 312 -14.26 11.75 -11.70
CA ARG A 312 -14.34 13.19 -12.01
C ARG A 312 -12.98 13.87 -11.90
N VAL A 313 -12.16 13.42 -10.94
CA VAL A 313 -10.76 13.85 -10.82
C VAL A 313 -9.97 13.37 -12.04
N SER A 314 -10.05 12.08 -12.40
CA SER A 314 -9.37 11.52 -13.57
C SER A 314 -9.81 12.18 -14.88
N LEU A 315 -11.11 12.45 -15.08
CA LEU A 315 -11.63 13.15 -16.26
C LEU A 315 -10.98 14.53 -16.42
N THR A 316 -10.89 15.29 -15.32
CA THR A 316 -10.24 16.60 -15.31
C THR A 316 -8.74 16.47 -15.58
N TYR A 317 -8.06 15.52 -14.95
CA TYR A 317 -6.63 15.26 -15.15
C TYR A 317 -6.30 14.90 -16.60
N LEU A 318 -7.07 13.98 -17.19
CA LEU A 318 -6.90 13.49 -18.57
C LEU A 318 -7.39 14.47 -19.63
N SER A 319 -8.04 15.58 -19.25
CA SER A 319 -8.43 16.62 -20.20
C SER A 319 -7.23 17.40 -20.75
N ASP A 320 -6.10 17.38 -20.03
CA ASP A 320 -4.83 17.92 -20.48
C ASP A 320 -4.10 16.88 -21.36
N PRO A 321 -3.82 17.19 -22.64
CA PRO A 321 -3.13 16.27 -23.53
C PRO A 321 -1.74 15.82 -23.06
N GLN A 322 -1.01 16.65 -22.31
CA GLN A 322 0.31 16.29 -21.78
C GLN A 322 0.21 15.24 -20.68
N ARG A 323 -0.82 15.35 -19.83
CA ARG A 323 -1.11 14.38 -18.78
C ARG A 323 -1.66 13.08 -19.37
N ALA A 324 -2.61 13.18 -20.30
CA ALA A 324 -3.14 12.03 -21.01
C ALA A 324 -2.05 11.25 -21.78
N ALA A 325 -1.01 11.93 -22.28
CA ALA A 325 0.10 11.27 -22.95
C ALA A 325 0.86 10.27 -22.05
N LYS A 326 0.90 10.51 -20.72
CA LYS A 326 1.56 9.66 -19.72
C LYS A 326 0.70 8.49 -19.23
N VAL A 327 -0.54 8.36 -19.70
CA VAL A 327 -1.46 7.29 -19.27
C VAL A 327 -1.73 6.34 -20.43
N ALA A 328 -1.48 5.04 -20.21
CA ALA A 328 -1.70 3.99 -21.22
C ALA A 328 -3.16 3.54 -21.24
N ASN A 329 -3.68 3.15 -20.08
CA ASN A 329 -5.04 2.71 -19.89
C ASN A 329 -5.71 3.45 -18.72
N TYR A 330 -7.03 3.60 -18.82
CA TYR A 330 -7.85 4.19 -17.76
C TYR A 330 -9.01 3.27 -17.37
N ILE A 331 -9.18 2.99 -16.08
CA ILE A 331 -10.37 2.31 -15.55
C ILE A 331 -11.24 3.30 -14.79
N SER A 332 -12.47 3.49 -15.28
CA SER A 332 -13.53 4.24 -14.61
C SER A 332 -14.39 3.28 -13.79
N ILE A 333 -14.39 3.43 -12.46
CA ILE A 333 -15.11 2.52 -11.55
C ILE A 333 -16.32 3.26 -10.95
N ASP A 334 -17.51 2.86 -11.41
CA ASP A 334 -18.84 3.27 -10.95
C ASP A 334 -19.02 4.77 -10.67
N GLY A 335 -18.62 5.59 -11.64
CA GLY A 335 -18.55 7.04 -11.49
C GLY A 335 -19.28 7.82 -12.57
N THR A 336 -18.55 8.77 -13.16
CA THR A 336 -19.06 9.79 -14.07
C THR A 336 -19.11 9.23 -15.50
N PRO A 337 -20.28 9.25 -16.18
CA PRO A 337 -20.35 8.90 -17.60
C PRO A 337 -19.61 9.95 -18.45
N ALA A 338 -19.19 9.55 -19.66
CA ALA A 338 -18.48 10.45 -20.56
C ALA A 338 -18.86 10.20 -22.03
N ALA A 339 -18.84 11.26 -22.84
CA ALA A 339 -19.21 11.20 -24.26
C ALA A 339 -18.12 10.57 -25.16
N SER A 340 -16.95 10.29 -24.62
CA SER A 340 -15.83 9.61 -25.26
C SER A 340 -14.86 9.09 -24.19
N PRO A 341 -13.91 8.19 -24.53
CA PRO A 341 -12.80 7.86 -23.63
C PRO A 341 -12.03 9.13 -23.21
N PRO A 342 -11.78 9.36 -21.90
CA PRO A 342 -11.16 10.59 -21.40
C PRO A 342 -9.76 10.80 -21.98
N GLY A 343 -9.49 12.01 -22.50
CA GLY A 343 -8.20 12.32 -23.13
C GLY A 343 -7.85 11.45 -24.35
N GLY A 344 -8.78 10.64 -24.86
CA GLY A 344 -8.51 9.62 -25.87
C GLY A 344 -7.77 8.38 -25.33
N VAL A 345 -7.64 8.23 -24.01
CA VAL A 345 -6.98 7.09 -23.36
C VAL A 345 -7.89 5.85 -23.46
N ARG A 346 -7.29 4.67 -23.73
CA ARG A 346 -8.01 3.40 -23.78
C ARG A 346 -8.72 3.16 -22.44
N THR A 347 -10.05 3.03 -22.47
CA THR A 347 -10.87 3.05 -21.26
C THR A 347 -11.70 1.77 -21.07
N LEU A 348 -11.72 1.27 -19.84
CA LEU A 348 -12.68 0.30 -19.31
C LEU A 348 -13.56 1.00 -18.28
N ALA A 349 -14.88 0.88 -18.41
CA ALA A 349 -15.84 1.37 -17.44
C ALA A 349 -16.47 0.17 -16.72
N LEU A 350 -16.18 0.04 -15.43
CA LEU A 350 -16.82 -0.93 -14.55
C LEU A 350 -17.98 -0.26 -13.84
N TRP A 351 -19.21 -0.62 -14.21
CA TRP A 351 -20.39 -0.10 -13.55
C TRP A 351 -20.75 -0.99 -12.37
N GLY A 352 -21.13 -0.35 -11.27
CA GLY A 352 -21.80 -1.00 -10.16
C GLY A 352 -23.30 -0.82 -10.34
N GLN A 353 -23.96 -0.42 -9.26
CA GLN A 353 -25.40 -0.31 -9.23
C GLN A 353 -25.97 0.95 -9.92
N TYR A 354 -25.72 1.20 -11.20
CA TYR A 354 -26.35 2.30 -11.99
C TYR A 354 -26.42 1.94 -13.48
N ILE A 355 -27.34 1.07 -13.86
CA ILE A 355 -27.37 0.40 -15.19
C ILE A 355 -27.86 1.25 -16.38
N ASP A 356 -27.80 2.57 -16.30
CA ASP A 356 -28.10 3.45 -17.45
C ASP A 356 -27.07 4.58 -17.58
N ARG A 357 -25.79 4.17 -17.56
CA ARG A 357 -24.64 5.05 -17.73
C ARG A 357 -23.63 4.37 -18.64
N GLU A 358 -22.87 5.17 -19.36
CA GLU A 358 -21.78 4.66 -20.19
C GLU A 358 -20.64 5.68 -20.31
N VAL A 359 -19.47 5.17 -20.63
CA VAL A 359 -18.43 5.93 -21.31
C VAL A 359 -18.52 5.54 -22.79
N VAL A 360 -19.08 6.43 -23.61
CA VAL A 360 -19.34 6.16 -25.03
C VAL A 360 -18.01 5.82 -25.72
N GLY A 361 -17.95 4.70 -26.43
CA GLY A 361 -16.74 4.25 -27.14
C GLY A 361 -15.68 3.56 -26.28
N ALA A 362 -15.92 3.36 -24.98
CA ALA A 362 -15.12 2.52 -24.10
C ALA A 362 -15.69 1.09 -24.00
N GLU A 363 -14.92 0.16 -23.43
CA GLU A 363 -15.47 -1.11 -22.95
C GLU A 363 -16.31 -0.84 -21.69
N ASN A 364 -17.61 -1.13 -21.73
CA ASN A 364 -18.51 -0.92 -20.59
C ASN A 364 -18.97 -2.27 -20.05
N VAL A 365 -18.71 -2.53 -18.77
CA VAL A 365 -19.08 -3.76 -18.07
C VAL A 365 -20.15 -3.42 -17.05
N TYR A 366 -21.26 -4.15 -17.08
CA TYR A 366 -22.39 -3.99 -16.18
C TYR A 366 -22.60 -5.27 -15.37
N PRO A 367 -23.02 -5.16 -14.09
CA PRO A 367 -23.42 -6.33 -13.33
C PRO A 367 -24.74 -6.88 -13.88
N PRO A 368 -25.00 -8.19 -13.78
CA PRO A 368 -26.31 -8.75 -14.09
C PRO A 368 -27.42 -8.07 -13.26
N VAL A 369 -28.62 -7.92 -13.83
CA VAL A 369 -29.75 -7.26 -13.16
C VAL A 369 -30.15 -8.01 -11.89
N GLU A 370 -30.07 -9.33 -11.94
CA GLU A 370 -30.36 -10.28 -10.87
C GLU A 370 -29.25 -10.36 -9.81
N ALA A 371 -28.06 -9.82 -10.09
CA ALA A 371 -26.90 -9.87 -9.20
C ALA A 371 -26.16 -8.52 -9.24
N PRO A 372 -26.78 -7.43 -8.73
CA PRO A 372 -26.14 -6.13 -8.70
C PRO A 372 -24.90 -6.16 -7.81
N VAL A 373 -23.92 -5.35 -8.15
CA VAL A 373 -22.71 -5.13 -7.34
C VAL A 373 -22.80 -3.75 -6.71
N GLY A 374 -22.46 -3.64 -5.42
CA GLY A 374 -22.43 -2.39 -4.68
C GLY A 374 -21.49 -1.34 -5.29
N HIS A 375 -21.72 -0.08 -4.93
CA HIS A 375 -20.94 1.06 -5.45
C HIS A 375 -19.48 1.01 -5.00
N ILE A 376 -19.20 0.58 -3.78
CA ILE A 376 -17.86 0.36 -3.24
C ILE A 376 -17.39 -1.05 -3.59
N GLU A 377 -18.28 -2.04 -3.50
CA GLU A 377 -17.97 -3.44 -3.84
C GLU A 377 -17.38 -3.61 -5.25
N VAL A 378 -17.85 -2.86 -6.25
CA VAL A 378 -17.29 -2.92 -7.60
C VAL A 378 -15.84 -2.42 -7.67
N ALA A 379 -15.37 -1.61 -6.70
CA ALA A 379 -13.97 -1.24 -6.59
C ALA A 379 -13.12 -2.32 -5.91
N THR A 380 -13.69 -3.13 -5.01
CA THR A 380 -12.95 -4.06 -4.15
C THR A 380 -13.12 -5.55 -4.51
N SER A 381 -14.10 -5.90 -5.34
CA SER A 381 -14.41 -7.31 -5.63
C SER A 381 -13.31 -8.03 -6.43
N ALA A 382 -13.16 -9.34 -6.19
CA ALA A 382 -12.30 -10.21 -6.97
C ALA A 382 -12.70 -10.28 -8.46
N SER A 383 -14.01 -10.21 -8.76
CA SER A 383 -14.51 -10.20 -10.14
C SER A 383 -14.14 -8.93 -10.91
N SER A 384 -14.07 -7.80 -10.20
CA SER A 384 -13.57 -6.54 -10.75
C SER A 384 -12.07 -6.62 -10.97
N PHE A 385 -11.31 -7.20 -10.03
CA PHE A 385 -9.87 -7.41 -10.16
C PHE A 385 -9.50 -8.17 -11.43
N GLU A 386 -10.17 -9.30 -11.69
CA GLU A 386 -9.91 -10.13 -12.87
C GLU A 386 -9.98 -9.30 -14.16
N ARG A 387 -10.98 -8.41 -14.25
CA ARG A 387 -11.18 -7.51 -15.38
C ARG A 387 -10.15 -6.39 -15.43
N MET A 388 -9.84 -5.79 -14.29
CA MET A 388 -8.82 -4.74 -14.19
C MET A 388 -7.46 -5.26 -14.65
N TYR A 389 -7.03 -6.40 -14.11
CA TYR A 389 -5.76 -7.04 -14.46
C TYR A 389 -5.73 -7.44 -15.94
N ALA A 390 -6.78 -8.09 -16.44
CA ALA A 390 -6.86 -8.47 -17.85
C ALA A 390 -6.84 -7.28 -18.81
N PHE A 391 -7.43 -6.16 -18.40
CA PHE A 391 -7.44 -4.95 -19.21
C PHE A 391 -6.06 -4.26 -19.26
N PHE A 392 -5.35 -4.19 -18.14
CA PHE A 392 -4.00 -3.61 -18.08
C PHE A 392 -2.94 -4.49 -18.75
N ASN A 393 -2.99 -5.81 -18.51
CA ASN A 393 -1.93 -6.73 -18.91
C ASN A 393 -2.23 -7.55 -20.17
N ALA A 394 -3.44 -7.42 -20.73
CA ALA A 394 -3.92 -8.23 -21.86
C ALA A 394 -3.89 -9.75 -21.62
N GLN A 395 -3.86 -10.19 -20.36
CA GLN A 395 -3.89 -11.58 -19.92
C GLN A 395 -4.65 -11.72 -18.60
N SER A 396 -5.31 -12.85 -18.36
CA SER A 396 -5.97 -13.12 -17.08
C SER A 396 -4.94 -13.26 -15.94
N PRO A 397 -5.27 -12.82 -14.71
CA PRO A 397 -4.42 -13.07 -13.55
C PRO A 397 -4.38 -14.57 -13.23
N ALA A 398 -3.30 -15.04 -12.63
CA ALA A 398 -3.17 -16.39 -12.10
C ALA A 398 -4.00 -16.58 -10.82
N VAL A 399 -4.10 -15.53 -9.99
CA VAL A 399 -4.79 -15.54 -8.69
C VAL A 399 -5.74 -14.35 -8.60
N VAL A 400 -7.00 -14.59 -8.23
CA VAL A 400 -8.02 -13.52 -8.04
C VAL A 400 -8.41 -13.32 -6.57
N GLN A 401 -8.08 -14.29 -5.71
CA GLN A 401 -8.30 -14.18 -4.27
C GLN A 401 -7.15 -13.40 -3.62
N VAL A 402 -7.42 -12.83 -2.45
CA VAL A 402 -6.33 -12.27 -1.64
C VAL A 402 -5.49 -13.45 -1.13
N PRO A 403 -4.15 -13.40 -1.26
CA PRO A 403 -3.30 -14.53 -0.89
C PRO A 403 -3.28 -14.75 0.63
N GLN A 404 -2.73 -15.88 1.03
CA GLN A 404 -2.24 -16.10 2.39
C GLN A 404 -0.71 -15.97 2.34
N ALA A 405 -0.11 -15.20 3.25
CA ALA A 405 1.34 -15.06 3.31
C ALA A 405 2.01 -16.40 3.66
N GLU A 406 3.18 -16.63 3.09
CA GLU A 406 4.08 -17.70 3.51
C GLU A 406 4.72 -17.35 4.86
N GLY A 407 5.01 -18.34 5.71
CA GLY A 407 5.63 -18.11 7.02
C GLY A 407 4.64 -17.80 8.16
N ALA A 408 5.17 -17.32 9.30
CA ALA A 408 4.43 -17.13 10.54
C ALA A 408 4.08 -15.66 10.84
N GLU A 409 4.58 -14.72 10.03
CA GLU A 409 4.46 -13.28 10.24
C GLU A 409 4.00 -12.61 8.94
N VAL A 410 3.52 -11.38 9.07
CA VAL A 410 3.07 -10.51 7.99
C VAL A 410 3.56 -9.09 8.21
N TRP A 411 3.79 -8.37 7.12
CA TRP A 411 4.13 -6.96 7.13
C TRP A 411 2.89 -6.09 6.97
N VAL A 412 2.72 -5.17 7.92
CA VAL A 412 1.59 -4.24 7.91
C VAL A 412 2.08 -2.81 7.94
N ALA A 413 1.58 -2.00 7.01
CA ALA A 413 1.81 -0.57 6.93
C ALA A 413 0.52 0.16 6.58
N GLY A 414 0.48 1.47 6.81
CA GLY A 414 -0.71 2.22 6.52
C GLY A 414 -0.61 3.69 6.84
N ARG A 415 -1.78 4.30 7.02
CA ARG A 415 -1.91 5.73 7.30
C ARG A 415 -3.01 5.99 8.30
N ALA A 416 -2.73 6.84 9.29
CA ALA A 416 -3.74 7.41 10.16
C ALA A 416 -4.16 8.78 9.63
N SER A 417 -5.44 8.91 9.29
CA SER A 417 -5.94 10.03 8.46
C SER A 417 -7.07 10.78 9.16
N ILE A 418 -7.05 12.11 9.09
CA ILE A 418 -8.19 12.96 9.47
C ILE A 418 -9.22 12.90 8.34
N PHE A 419 -10.27 12.13 8.55
CA PHE A 419 -11.36 11.92 7.61
C PHE A 419 -12.33 13.12 7.57
N PRO A 420 -12.91 13.46 6.39
CA PRO A 420 -12.67 12.92 5.04
C PRO A 420 -11.64 13.74 4.24
N ARG A 421 -10.78 14.49 4.94
CA ARG A 421 -9.77 15.36 4.31
C ARG A 421 -8.51 14.60 3.87
N ASN A 422 -8.30 13.40 4.41
CA ASN A 422 -7.14 12.55 4.14
C ASN A 422 -5.79 13.25 4.37
N ILE A 423 -5.72 14.04 5.46
CA ILE A 423 -4.47 14.60 5.98
C ILE A 423 -3.97 13.76 7.16
N GLY A 424 -2.67 13.75 7.42
CA GLY A 424 -2.09 12.94 8.48
C GLY A 424 -2.61 13.29 9.87
N ALA A 425 -2.72 12.27 10.73
CA ALA A 425 -3.11 12.39 12.13
C ALA A 425 -1.97 12.88 13.02
N GLU A 426 -1.25 13.91 12.58
CA GLU A 426 0.00 14.44 13.18
C GLU A 426 -0.06 14.59 14.70
N GLY A 427 1.06 14.25 15.35
CA GLY A 427 1.26 14.36 16.80
C GLY A 427 0.53 13.30 17.63
N ALA A 428 -0.28 12.43 17.02
CA ALA A 428 -0.76 11.23 17.71
C ALA A 428 0.35 10.17 17.78
N GLU A 429 0.39 9.44 18.88
CA GLU A 429 1.23 8.26 19.01
C GLU A 429 0.41 7.03 18.62
N LEU A 430 0.86 6.32 17.58
CA LEU A 430 0.30 5.03 17.23
C LEU A 430 0.99 3.96 18.08
N ARG A 431 0.19 3.08 18.70
CA ARG A 431 0.66 1.86 19.36
C ARG A 431 -0.11 0.66 18.83
N ILE A 432 0.59 -0.37 18.38
CA ILE A 432 0.01 -1.62 17.91
C ILE A 432 0.32 -2.69 18.94
N SER A 433 -0.69 -3.28 19.55
CA SER A 433 -0.53 -4.30 20.60
C SER A 433 -1.29 -5.56 20.23
N GLU A 434 -0.65 -6.72 20.35
CA GLU A 434 -1.32 -8.00 20.21
C GLU A 434 -2.34 -8.18 21.34
N ILE A 435 -3.53 -8.67 20.99
CA ILE A 435 -4.67 -8.83 21.89
C ILE A 435 -5.20 -10.27 21.82
N SER A 436 -5.85 -10.69 22.90
CA SER A 436 -6.67 -11.91 22.89
C SER A 436 -7.82 -11.76 21.88
N PRO A 437 -8.00 -12.70 20.93
CA PRO A 437 -9.12 -12.65 19.99
C PRO A 437 -10.49 -12.83 20.67
N ASP A 438 -10.52 -13.43 21.87
CA ASP A 438 -11.77 -13.68 22.60
C ASP A 438 -12.22 -12.47 23.42
N THR A 439 -11.27 -11.69 23.94
CA THR A 439 -11.56 -10.63 24.93
C THR A 439 -11.15 -9.24 24.50
N GLY A 440 -10.27 -9.12 23.51
CA GLY A 440 -9.61 -7.87 23.13
C GLY A 440 -8.62 -7.32 24.15
N ALA A 441 -8.31 -8.08 25.22
CA ALA A 441 -7.31 -7.67 26.20
C ALA A 441 -5.89 -7.81 25.62
N ARG A 442 -5.04 -6.79 25.85
CA ARG A 442 -3.62 -6.82 25.44
C ARG A 442 -2.91 -8.00 26.08
N LEU A 443 -2.12 -8.72 25.28
CA LEU A 443 -1.33 -9.87 25.73
C LEU A 443 0.00 -9.45 26.40
N SER A 444 0.42 -8.21 26.16
CA SER A 444 1.65 -7.60 26.67
C SER A 444 1.42 -6.13 27.01
N ASP A 445 2.14 -5.62 28.00
CA ASP A 445 2.17 -4.18 28.32
C ASP A 445 3.05 -3.38 27.33
N THR A 446 3.98 -4.06 26.66
CA THR A 446 4.82 -3.48 25.60
C THR A 446 4.15 -3.69 24.25
N PRO A 447 3.90 -2.62 23.47
CA PRO A 447 3.33 -2.75 22.14
C PRO A 447 4.32 -3.43 21.19
N SER A 448 3.78 -4.18 20.22
CA SER A 448 4.55 -4.79 19.13
C SER A 448 5.17 -3.73 18.20
N TYR A 449 4.52 -2.57 18.09
CA TYR A 449 5.02 -1.43 17.31
C TYR A 449 4.52 -0.11 17.90
N GLN A 450 5.34 0.94 17.86
CA GLN A 450 4.93 2.28 18.26
C GLN A 450 5.68 3.38 17.50
N MET A 451 5.00 4.49 17.21
CA MET A 451 5.62 5.69 16.65
C MET A 451 4.78 6.95 16.91
N VAL A 452 5.41 8.12 16.88
CA VAL A 452 4.72 9.40 16.78
C VAL A 452 4.51 9.73 15.31
N LEU A 453 3.27 10.03 14.94
CA LEU A 453 2.88 10.30 13.55
C LEU A 453 3.24 11.74 13.14
N ASP A 454 3.81 11.87 11.95
CA ASP A 454 4.10 13.14 11.30
C ASP A 454 2.88 13.70 10.54
N SER A 455 3.09 14.76 9.76
CA SER A 455 2.07 15.38 8.91
C SER A 455 1.53 14.49 7.78
N SER A 456 2.29 13.47 7.37
CA SER A 456 1.83 12.46 6.41
C SER A 456 0.84 11.50 7.08
N GLY A 457 1.08 11.16 8.35
CA GLY A 457 0.35 10.16 9.11
C GLY A 457 0.64 8.73 8.67
N GLN A 458 1.63 8.50 7.80
CA GLN A 458 2.09 7.18 7.40
C GLN A 458 2.76 6.47 8.58
N TRP A 459 2.65 5.15 8.61
CA TRP A 459 3.27 4.30 9.62
C TRP A 459 3.61 2.93 9.07
N GLY A 460 4.47 2.22 9.80
CA GLY A 460 5.05 0.97 9.38
C GLY A 460 6.34 1.16 8.56
N PRO A 461 6.89 0.08 7.99
CA PRO A 461 6.37 -1.29 8.09
C PRO A 461 6.45 -1.85 9.51
N ALA A 462 5.40 -2.53 9.96
CA ALA A 462 5.33 -3.22 11.23
C ALA A 462 5.23 -4.74 10.99
N ARG A 463 6.08 -5.52 11.65
CA ARG A 463 6.08 -6.98 11.58
C ARG A 463 5.16 -7.56 12.64
N LEU A 464 4.13 -8.30 12.23
CA LEU A 464 3.09 -8.84 13.11
C LEU A 464 2.93 -10.35 12.91
N ASN A 465 2.43 -11.06 13.92
CA ASN A 465 2.11 -12.48 13.83
C ASN A 465 0.94 -12.69 12.85
N LYS A 466 1.13 -13.59 11.89
CA LYS A 466 0.07 -13.98 10.95
C LYS A 466 -1.07 -14.66 11.71
N GLY A 467 -2.30 -14.19 11.50
CA GLY A 467 -3.48 -14.67 12.22
C GLY A 467 -3.61 -14.14 13.66
N GLY A 468 -2.69 -13.28 14.12
CA GLY A 468 -2.82 -12.57 15.39
C GLY A 468 -3.88 -11.46 15.34
N SER A 469 -4.54 -11.21 16.47
CA SER A 469 -5.46 -10.07 16.63
C SER A 469 -4.72 -8.89 17.26
N TYR A 470 -5.02 -7.67 16.80
CA TYR A 470 -4.31 -6.47 17.22
C TYR A 470 -5.23 -5.30 17.54
N GLU A 471 -4.87 -4.54 18.57
CA GLU A 471 -5.39 -3.21 18.84
C GLU A 471 -4.43 -2.17 18.24
N PHE A 472 -4.95 -1.28 17.41
CA PHE A 472 -4.24 -0.10 16.92
C PHE A 472 -4.74 1.12 17.71
N ALA A 473 -3.97 1.56 18.69
CA ALA A 473 -4.32 2.70 19.53
C ALA A 473 -3.69 3.99 19.00
N LEU A 474 -4.51 4.96 18.61
CA LEU A 474 -4.09 6.35 18.40
C LEU A 474 -4.22 7.11 19.72
N VAL A 475 -3.12 7.24 20.44
CA VAL A 475 -3.02 7.94 21.71
C VAL A 475 -2.78 9.43 21.45
N ARG A 476 -3.53 10.28 22.16
CA ARG A 476 -3.44 11.75 22.00
C ARG A 476 -3.36 12.43 23.35
N GLU A 477 -2.81 13.64 23.36
CA GLU A 477 -2.83 14.48 24.57
C GLU A 477 -4.28 14.74 25.02
N GLY A 478 -4.51 14.62 26.33
CA GLY A 478 -5.80 14.89 26.96
C GLY A 478 -6.63 13.63 27.25
N ALA A 479 -7.23 13.58 28.44
CA ALA A 479 -8.05 12.45 28.87
C ALA A 479 -9.26 12.26 27.94
N GLY A 480 -9.52 11.03 27.51
CA GLY A 480 -10.66 10.74 26.64
C GLY A 480 -10.42 10.98 25.15
N ASN A 481 -9.21 11.34 24.72
CA ASN A 481 -8.94 11.69 23.32
C ASN A 481 -8.47 10.52 22.45
N ASP A 482 -8.07 9.42 23.08
CA ASP A 482 -7.62 8.20 22.43
C ASP A 482 -8.67 7.60 21.48
N HIS A 483 -8.23 6.99 20.39
CA HIS A 483 -9.10 6.28 19.45
C HIS A 483 -8.49 4.91 19.16
N TYR A 484 -9.23 3.83 19.46
CA TYR A 484 -8.74 2.46 19.29
C TYR A 484 -9.41 1.80 18.10
N PHE A 485 -8.63 1.14 17.26
CA PHE A 485 -9.07 0.46 16.06
C PHE A 485 -8.79 -1.04 16.17
N TYR A 486 -9.74 -1.82 15.67
CA TYR A 486 -9.69 -3.27 15.62
C TYR A 486 -10.15 -3.73 14.24
N ARG A 487 -9.67 -4.89 13.81
CA ARG A 487 -10.06 -5.52 12.55
C ARG A 487 -9.83 -7.02 12.65
N GLU A 488 -10.32 -7.75 11.65
CA GLU A 488 -10.00 -9.16 11.48
C GLU A 488 -8.47 -9.36 11.35
N PRO A 489 -7.94 -10.52 11.79
CA PRO A 489 -6.52 -10.84 11.68
C PRO A 489 -5.97 -10.72 10.27
N PHE A 490 -4.71 -10.26 10.19
CA PHE A 490 -3.97 -10.23 8.94
C PHE A 490 -3.49 -11.64 8.58
N THR A 491 -3.87 -12.08 7.40
CA THR A 491 -3.51 -13.38 6.80
C THR A 491 -2.44 -13.24 5.72
N THR A 492 -2.21 -12.02 5.26
CA THR A 492 -1.16 -11.64 4.32
C THR A 492 -0.70 -10.21 4.60
N ASP A 493 0.43 -9.83 4.00
CA ASP A 493 0.94 -8.46 4.03
C ASP A 493 -0.11 -7.44 3.56
N SER A 494 -0.15 -6.28 4.20
CA SER A 494 -1.06 -5.18 3.85
C SER A 494 -0.41 -3.83 4.07
N TYR A 495 -0.30 -3.02 3.02
CA TYR A 495 0.37 -1.72 3.05
C TYR A 495 -0.59 -0.53 2.93
N ASN A 496 -1.90 -0.80 2.83
CA ASN A 496 -2.93 0.20 2.58
C ASN A 496 -3.91 0.37 3.76
N VAL A 497 -3.52 -0.07 4.96
CA VAL A 497 -4.37 0.06 6.14
C VAL A 497 -4.68 1.53 6.43
N ARG A 498 -5.96 1.87 6.69
CA ARG A 498 -6.38 3.24 7.02
C ARG A 498 -7.03 3.32 8.39
N LEU A 499 -6.40 4.09 9.28
CA LEU A 499 -6.95 4.45 10.60
C LEU A 499 -7.67 5.79 10.49
N ASN A 500 -8.90 5.76 9.97
CA ASN A 500 -9.72 6.95 9.75
C ASN A 500 -10.20 7.54 11.08
N THR A 501 -9.71 8.74 11.41
CA THR A 501 -9.99 9.43 12.66
C THR A 501 -10.44 10.88 12.41
N SER A 502 -10.70 11.61 13.49
CA SER A 502 -10.88 13.07 13.44
C SER A 502 -10.08 13.71 14.57
N LEU A 503 -9.97 15.04 14.63
CA LEU A 503 -9.41 15.69 15.82
C LEU A 503 -10.38 15.55 17.01
N PRO A 504 -9.89 15.48 18.25
CA PRO A 504 -10.76 15.51 19.43
C PRO A 504 -11.77 16.66 19.38
N GLY A 505 -13.04 16.36 19.70
CA GLY A 505 -14.13 17.35 19.65
C GLY A 505 -14.60 17.75 18.24
N SER A 506 -14.12 17.09 17.19
CA SER A 506 -14.52 17.37 15.79
C SER A 506 -14.94 16.12 15.02
N GLY A 507 -15.50 16.32 13.82
CA GLY A 507 -15.91 15.24 12.92
C GLY A 507 -17.03 14.37 13.48
N VAL A 508 -17.19 13.16 12.94
CA VAL A 508 -18.27 12.24 13.33
C VAL A 508 -18.19 11.87 14.81
N GLY A 509 -16.98 11.69 15.35
CA GLY A 509 -16.77 11.36 16.76
C GLY A 509 -17.33 12.40 17.74
N ALA A 510 -17.45 13.67 17.33
CA ALA A 510 -18.04 14.73 18.16
C ALA A 510 -19.57 14.64 18.26
N LEU A 511 -20.22 13.89 17.36
CA LEU A 511 -21.66 13.68 17.34
C LEU A 511 -22.09 12.57 18.31
N LEU A 512 -21.16 11.73 18.75
CA LEU A 512 -21.44 10.59 19.61
C LEU A 512 -21.55 11.05 21.08
N THR A 513 -22.68 10.73 21.72
CA THR A 513 -22.86 10.92 23.16
C THR A 513 -21.80 10.13 23.94
N ARG A 514 -21.17 10.76 24.94
CA ARG A 514 -20.09 10.16 25.74
C ARG A 514 -20.51 10.00 27.20
N SER A 515 -20.16 8.88 27.82
CA SER A 515 -20.42 8.60 29.23
C SER A 515 -19.44 7.57 29.79
N ALA A 516 -19.38 7.46 31.12
CA ALA A 516 -18.68 6.37 31.81
C ALA A 516 -19.42 5.02 31.70
N ASN A 517 -20.70 5.05 31.33
CA ASN A 517 -21.61 3.92 31.44
C ASN A 517 -21.81 3.14 30.13
N HIS A 518 -21.28 3.64 29.01
CA HIS A 518 -21.41 2.99 27.70
C HIS A 518 -20.20 3.17 26.79
N SER A 519 -20.05 2.26 25.83
CA SER A 519 -19.08 2.32 24.74
C SER A 519 -19.68 2.95 23.48
N ASN A 520 -18.86 3.69 22.73
CA ASN A 520 -19.18 4.16 21.39
C ASN A 520 -18.39 3.33 20.38
N ILE A 521 -19.05 2.82 19.35
CA ILE A 521 -18.42 2.01 18.32
C ILE A 521 -18.78 2.49 16.91
N GLY A 522 -17.78 2.65 16.05
CA GLY A 522 -17.93 2.79 14.61
C GLY A 522 -17.57 1.47 13.94
N ILE A 523 -18.38 0.99 13.01
CA ILE A 523 -18.20 -0.28 12.32
C ILE A 523 -18.15 0.02 10.83
N SER A 524 -17.12 -0.43 10.14
CA SER A 524 -16.88 -0.10 8.73
C SER A 524 -16.49 -1.33 7.91
N ARG A 525 -16.74 -1.26 6.60
CA ARG A 525 -16.32 -2.24 5.59
C ARG A 525 -16.26 -1.58 4.22
N ASP A 526 -15.22 -1.87 3.43
CA ASP A 526 -15.11 -1.41 2.03
C ASP A 526 -15.91 -2.30 1.05
N LYS A 527 -17.15 -2.59 1.47
CA LYS A 527 -18.24 -3.25 0.75
C LYS A 527 -19.50 -2.86 1.49
N GLU A 528 -20.50 -2.30 0.78
CA GLU A 528 -21.73 -1.81 1.42
C GLU A 528 -22.35 -2.86 2.34
N PHE A 529 -23.00 -2.49 3.43
CA PHE A 529 -23.96 -3.33 4.15
C PHE A 529 -25.35 -3.14 3.53
N TRP A 530 -26.04 -4.25 3.25
CA TRP A 530 -27.40 -4.26 2.73
C TRP A 530 -28.35 -4.93 3.71
N GLY A 531 -29.39 -4.20 4.15
CA GLY A 531 -30.41 -4.70 5.07
C GLY A 531 -31.82 -4.71 4.49
N TYR A 532 -31.96 -4.60 3.16
CA TYR A 532 -33.25 -4.44 2.47
C TYR A 532 -33.71 -5.69 1.71
N LEU A 533 -32.86 -6.73 1.62
CA LEU A 533 -33.19 -7.97 0.93
C LEU A 533 -33.93 -8.91 1.90
N GLU A 534 -35.03 -9.52 1.44
CA GLU A 534 -35.78 -10.51 2.24
C GLU A 534 -34.94 -11.76 2.55
N GLU A 535 -34.15 -12.21 1.58
CA GLU A 535 -33.10 -13.24 1.71
C GLU A 535 -31.79 -12.68 1.12
N GLY A 536 -30.65 -12.95 1.75
CA GLY A 536 -29.35 -12.49 1.27
C GLY A 536 -28.92 -11.07 1.68
N SER A 537 -29.58 -10.45 2.66
CA SER A 537 -29.05 -9.27 3.35
C SER A 537 -27.78 -9.61 4.14
N ASP A 538 -26.92 -8.63 4.38
CA ASP A 538 -25.86 -8.75 5.38
C ASP A 538 -26.49 -8.85 6.79
N ILE A 539 -25.93 -9.70 7.64
CA ILE A 539 -26.32 -9.80 9.06
C ILE A 539 -25.10 -9.39 9.88
N LEU A 540 -25.23 -8.31 10.67
CA LEU A 540 -24.20 -7.88 11.61
C LEU A 540 -24.79 -7.92 13.01
N GLU A 541 -24.43 -8.95 13.77
CA GLU A 541 -24.86 -9.07 15.15
C GLU A 541 -23.88 -8.37 16.08
N VAL A 542 -24.40 -7.43 16.87
CA VAL A 542 -23.66 -6.81 17.98
C VAL A 542 -24.27 -7.30 19.28
N LYS A 543 -23.52 -8.09 20.04
CA LYS A 543 -24.04 -8.81 21.22
C LYS A 543 -25.31 -9.62 20.92
N GLY A 544 -25.34 -10.31 19.78
CA GLY A 544 -26.47 -11.15 19.34
C GLY A 544 -27.70 -10.37 18.88
N THR A 545 -27.57 -9.07 18.57
CA THR A 545 -28.65 -8.26 17.99
C THR A 545 -28.22 -7.78 16.61
N ASN A 546 -28.95 -8.15 15.56
CA ASN A 546 -28.68 -7.66 14.21
C ASN A 546 -28.95 -6.14 14.12
N VAL A 547 -27.94 -5.39 13.66
CA VAL A 547 -28.01 -3.91 13.50
C VAL A 547 -28.09 -3.46 12.03
N ILE A 548 -28.02 -4.39 11.09
CA ILE A 548 -28.27 -4.14 9.67
C ILE A 548 -29.74 -4.41 9.38
N ILE A 549 -30.51 -3.32 9.24
CA ILE A 549 -31.93 -3.32 8.97
C ILE A 549 -32.24 -2.42 7.77
N GLU A 550 -33.41 -2.57 7.17
CA GLU A 550 -33.81 -1.81 5.98
C GLU A 550 -33.71 -0.29 6.20
N GLN A 551 -33.97 0.18 7.43
CA GLN A 551 -33.95 1.60 7.75
C GLN A 551 -32.52 2.18 7.82
N THR A 552 -31.54 1.42 8.29
CA THR A 552 -30.13 1.88 8.40
C THR A 552 -29.34 1.60 7.13
N ALA A 553 -29.63 0.50 6.47
CA ALA A 553 -28.92 -0.03 5.32
C ALA A 553 -29.82 -0.25 4.08
N PRO A 554 -30.68 0.72 3.69
CA PRO A 554 -31.38 0.60 2.43
C PRO A 554 -30.37 0.72 1.30
N LEU A 555 -30.68 0.10 0.16
CA LEU A 555 -29.79 0.03 -0.99
C LEU A 555 -29.15 1.38 -1.39
N LEU A 556 -29.96 2.43 -1.49
CA LEU A 556 -29.51 3.76 -1.89
C LEU A 556 -28.68 4.50 -0.84
N LYS A 557 -28.67 4.02 0.42
CA LYS A 557 -27.82 4.58 1.47
C LYS A 557 -26.36 4.26 1.22
N ARG A 558 -26.08 3.15 0.53
CA ARG A 558 -24.73 2.62 0.29
C ARG A 558 -23.92 2.57 1.58
N LEU A 559 -24.54 2.04 2.64
CA LEU A 559 -23.98 2.09 3.98
C LEU A 559 -22.61 1.38 3.99
N SER A 560 -21.52 2.08 4.27
CA SER A 560 -20.20 1.47 4.49
C SER A 560 -19.72 1.65 5.92
N SER A 561 -20.38 2.51 6.69
CA SER A 561 -20.02 2.81 8.08
C SER A 561 -21.25 3.01 8.96
N LEU A 562 -21.35 2.24 10.04
CA LEU A 562 -22.43 2.31 11.02
C LEU A 562 -21.88 2.71 12.39
N PHE A 563 -22.47 3.70 13.03
CA PHE A 563 -22.08 4.13 14.38
C PHE A 563 -23.14 3.73 15.41
N LEU A 564 -22.72 3.13 16.52
CA LEU A 564 -23.57 2.77 17.63
C LEU A 564 -23.15 3.55 18.87
N HIS A 565 -24.11 4.21 19.50
CA HIS A 565 -23.92 4.93 20.75
C HIS A 565 -25.24 4.98 21.54
N ASP A 566 -25.16 5.16 22.85
CA ASP A 566 -26.33 5.45 23.69
C ASP A 566 -26.70 6.92 23.55
N ARG A 567 -27.71 7.19 22.72
CA ARG A 567 -28.11 8.55 22.35
C ARG A 567 -28.87 9.19 23.50
N GLY A 568 -28.20 10.10 24.18
CA GLY A 568 -28.73 10.77 25.38
C GLY A 568 -28.26 10.14 26.69
N ALA A 569 -27.49 9.05 26.63
CA ALA A 569 -26.91 8.35 27.78
C ALA A 569 -28.00 7.90 28.78
N ASP A 570 -29.08 7.32 28.28
CA ASP A 570 -30.25 6.92 29.07
C ASP A 570 -30.29 5.40 29.38
N GLY A 571 -29.37 4.63 28.83
CA GLY A 571 -29.26 3.19 29.04
C GLY A 571 -30.26 2.35 28.25
N VAL A 572 -30.94 2.93 27.25
CA VAL A 572 -31.98 2.27 26.44
C VAL A 572 -31.53 2.17 24.98
N SER A 573 -31.78 1.02 24.33
CA SER A 573 -31.53 0.87 22.89
C SER A 573 -32.81 1.11 22.09
N ASN A 574 -32.74 1.97 21.08
CA ASN A 574 -33.83 2.28 20.16
C ASN A 574 -33.41 1.96 18.72
N LEU A 575 -33.45 0.68 18.36
CA LEU A 575 -32.91 0.20 17.08
C LEU A 575 -33.87 0.33 15.89
N GLY A 576 -35.15 0.61 16.13
CA GLY A 576 -36.17 0.71 15.06
C GLY A 576 -36.10 1.99 14.24
N THR A 577 -35.23 2.94 14.57
CA THR A 577 -35.09 4.20 13.84
C THR A 577 -33.62 4.64 13.83
N PRO A 578 -33.03 4.92 12.65
CA PRO A 578 -31.67 5.43 12.57
C PRO A 578 -31.49 6.77 13.29
N ASP A 579 -30.28 7.02 13.81
CA ASP A 579 -29.92 8.33 14.33
C ASP A 579 -30.11 9.41 13.23
N PRO A 580 -30.93 10.45 13.47
CA PRO A 580 -31.33 11.39 12.43
C PRO A 580 -30.21 12.34 11.98
N VAL A 581 -29.11 12.44 12.73
CA VAL A 581 -27.95 13.27 12.39
C VAL A 581 -26.97 12.44 11.58
N LEU A 582 -26.56 11.28 12.11
CA LEU A 582 -25.60 10.38 11.46
C LEU A 582 -26.15 9.85 10.14
N ASN A 583 -27.43 9.50 10.09
CA ASN A 583 -28.07 8.97 8.87
C ASN A 583 -28.17 9.99 7.72
N ARG A 584 -27.87 11.27 7.94
CA ARG A 584 -27.77 12.28 6.85
C ARG A 584 -26.41 12.32 6.18
N ILE A 585 -25.39 11.74 6.80
CA ILE A 585 -24.03 11.74 6.27
C ILE A 585 -23.94 10.68 5.15
N PRO A 586 -23.36 11.00 3.97
CA PRO A 586 -23.18 10.01 2.90
C PRO A 586 -22.44 8.76 3.41
N PHE A 587 -22.90 7.57 2.99
CA PHE A 587 -22.34 6.26 3.36
C PHE A 587 -22.32 5.90 4.85
N ILE A 588 -22.74 6.83 5.73
CA ILE A 588 -22.72 6.67 7.19
C ILE A 588 -24.14 6.64 7.74
N SER A 589 -24.43 5.67 8.60
CA SER A 589 -25.65 5.68 9.43
C SER A 589 -25.30 5.50 10.89
N GLY A 590 -26.30 5.56 11.76
CA GLY A 590 -26.13 5.26 13.17
C GLY A 590 -27.39 4.74 13.82
N LEU A 591 -27.22 4.08 14.95
CA LEU A 591 -28.30 3.57 15.79
C LEU A 591 -28.05 3.95 17.25
N ASP A 592 -29.16 4.19 17.93
CA ASP A 592 -29.20 4.34 19.38
C ASP A 592 -29.13 2.95 20.03
N MET A 593 -27.95 2.54 20.45
CA MET A 593 -27.68 1.25 21.06
C MET A 593 -26.88 1.43 22.34
N TYR A 594 -27.48 1.03 23.46
CA TYR A 594 -26.81 1.00 24.74
C TYR A 594 -25.85 -0.20 24.80
N LEU A 595 -24.56 0.11 24.81
CA LEU A 595 -23.46 -0.85 24.96
C LEU A 595 -22.81 -0.65 26.34
N PRO A 596 -23.20 -1.41 27.39
CA PRO A 596 -22.76 -1.15 28.76
C PRO A 596 -21.24 -1.18 28.92
N ALA A 597 -20.71 -0.16 29.59
CA ALA A 597 -19.33 -0.06 30.04
C ALA A 597 -19.30 0.22 31.55
N ALA A 598 -18.28 -0.24 32.28
CA ALA A 598 -18.19 0.00 33.72
C ALA A 598 -16.74 0.05 34.22
N GLY A 599 -16.26 1.26 34.54
CA GLY A 599 -15.05 1.46 35.36
C GLY A 599 -13.76 0.85 34.79
N GLY A 600 -13.61 0.85 33.46
CA GLY A 600 -12.57 0.14 32.70
C GLY A 600 -13.19 -0.95 31.80
N PRO A 601 -12.46 -1.50 30.82
CA PRO A 601 -12.98 -2.58 29.99
C PRO A 601 -13.05 -3.88 30.81
N ASN A 602 -14.25 -4.28 31.21
CA ASN A 602 -14.51 -5.46 32.03
C ASN A 602 -15.43 -6.48 31.36
N GLY A 603 -15.79 -6.23 30.10
CA GLY A 603 -16.61 -7.09 29.27
C GLY A 603 -16.20 -6.98 27.81
N VAL A 604 -16.83 -7.83 27.00
CA VAL A 604 -16.55 -7.96 25.57
C VAL A 604 -17.79 -7.52 24.79
N ILE A 605 -17.56 -6.75 23.74
CA ILE A 605 -18.55 -6.47 22.70
C ILE A 605 -18.15 -7.36 21.52
N SER A 606 -18.96 -8.37 21.24
CA SER A 606 -18.77 -9.24 20.09
C SER A 606 -19.50 -8.67 18.87
N LEU A 607 -18.81 -8.63 17.74
CA LEU A 607 -19.32 -8.25 16.44
C LEU A 607 -19.16 -9.43 15.49
N GLU A 608 -20.28 -9.93 14.98
CA GLU A 608 -20.33 -11.08 14.07
C GLU A 608 -21.00 -10.65 12.77
N LEU A 609 -20.24 -10.64 11.67
CA LEU A 609 -20.71 -10.28 10.35
C LEU A 609 -20.86 -11.54 9.50
N THR A 610 -22.07 -11.82 9.05
CA THR A 610 -22.33 -12.79 7.97
C THR A 610 -22.58 -11.98 6.69
N PRO A 611 -21.61 -11.92 5.76
CA PRO A 611 -21.73 -11.14 4.55
C PRO A 611 -22.84 -11.66 3.63
N ARG A 612 -23.47 -10.77 2.87
CA ARG A 612 -24.41 -11.16 1.82
C ARG A 612 -23.77 -12.09 0.78
N GLY A 613 -24.57 -13.02 0.26
CA GLY A 613 -24.18 -13.93 -0.83
C GLY A 613 -23.31 -15.10 -0.41
N GLU A 614 -22.95 -15.19 0.87
CA GLU A 614 -22.08 -16.22 1.45
C GLU A 614 -22.88 -17.04 2.48
N GLU A 615 -23.45 -18.19 2.08
CA GLU A 615 -24.21 -19.05 2.99
C GLU A 615 -23.30 -20.08 3.71
N GLY A 616 -23.19 -19.99 5.03
CA GLY A 616 -22.48 -20.97 5.87
C GLY A 616 -21.86 -20.36 7.14
N SER A 617 -21.52 -21.18 8.15
CA SER A 617 -20.81 -20.70 9.36
C SER A 617 -19.35 -20.35 9.11
N ASP A 618 -18.76 -20.91 8.05
CA ASP A 618 -17.33 -20.76 7.73
C ASP A 618 -17.02 -19.41 7.05
N THR A 619 -18.06 -18.61 6.75
CA THR A 619 -17.94 -17.27 6.13
C THR A 619 -18.23 -16.13 7.11
N THR A 620 -18.59 -16.45 8.36
CA THR A 620 -18.85 -15.45 9.41
C THR A 620 -17.54 -14.84 9.89
N GLN A 621 -17.44 -13.52 9.79
CA GLN A 621 -16.31 -12.73 10.24
C GLN A 621 -16.57 -12.25 11.67
N ILE A 622 -15.60 -12.43 12.57
CA ILE A 622 -15.78 -12.14 14.00
C ILE A 622 -14.69 -11.19 14.48
N VAL A 623 -15.10 -10.11 15.13
CA VAL A 623 -14.19 -9.21 15.86
C VAL A 623 -14.75 -8.97 17.26
N ASN A 624 -13.96 -9.28 18.27
CA ASN A 624 -14.28 -9.00 19.67
C ASN A 624 -13.48 -7.80 20.15
N VAL A 625 -14.14 -6.85 20.81
CA VAL A 625 -13.50 -5.66 21.36
C VAL A 625 -13.83 -5.46 22.83
N PRO A 626 -12.94 -4.86 23.64
CA PRO A 626 -13.26 -4.54 25.02
C PRO A 626 -14.32 -3.44 25.10
N ASN A 627 -15.20 -3.49 26.11
CA ASN A 627 -16.25 -2.49 26.33
C ASN A 627 -15.72 -1.17 26.95
N TRP A 628 -14.75 -0.54 26.30
CA TRP A 628 -14.14 0.69 26.77
C TRP A 628 -15.18 1.81 27.02
N PRO A 629 -15.16 2.46 28.19
CA PRO A 629 -16.03 3.61 28.45
C PRO A 629 -15.76 4.75 27.47
N SER A 630 -16.83 5.27 26.85
CA SER A 630 -16.74 6.33 25.84
C SER A 630 -16.28 7.68 26.39
N ASN A 631 -16.15 7.86 27.70
CA ASN A 631 -15.50 9.04 28.30
C ASN A 631 -13.98 8.84 28.56
N GLN A 632 -13.49 7.60 28.55
CA GLN A 632 -12.07 7.26 28.75
C GLN A 632 -11.31 7.17 27.45
N ILE A 633 -11.96 6.65 26.41
CA ILE A 633 -11.52 6.73 25.03
C ILE A 633 -12.60 7.41 24.21
N ARG A 634 -12.24 7.99 23.08
CA ARG A 634 -13.18 8.72 22.23
C ARG A 634 -14.19 7.79 21.59
N THR A 635 -13.71 6.73 20.94
CA THR A 635 -14.50 5.80 20.14
C THR A 635 -13.70 4.52 19.92
N ILE A 636 -14.38 3.40 19.76
CA ILE A 636 -13.84 2.16 19.19
C ILE A 636 -14.18 2.13 17.71
N SER A 637 -13.24 1.84 16.83
CA SER A 637 -13.52 1.58 15.42
C SER A 637 -13.23 0.12 15.08
N VAL A 638 -14.16 -0.54 14.42
CA VAL A 638 -14.01 -1.90 13.89
C VAL A 638 -14.08 -1.84 12.37
N HIS A 639 -13.11 -2.46 11.70
CA HIS A 639 -13.10 -2.58 10.25
C HIS A 639 -13.12 -4.05 9.84
N PHE A 640 -14.13 -4.44 9.06
CA PHE A 640 -14.23 -5.77 8.46
C PHE A 640 -13.59 -5.77 7.07
N LYS A 641 -12.97 -6.90 6.70
CA LYS A 641 -12.47 -7.15 5.34
C LYS A 641 -13.64 -7.06 4.35
N ASP A 642 -13.33 -6.61 3.14
CA ASP A 642 -14.31 -6.53 2.04
C ASP A 642 -14.55 -7.88 1.33
N TYR A 643 -13.80 -8.91 1.72
CA TYR A 643 -13.85 -10.30 1.25
C TYR A 643 -13.83 -11.27 2.44
N VAL A 644 -14.17 -12.53 2.16
CA VAL A 644 -14.03 -13.66 3.11
C VAL A 644 -12.79 -14.47 2.68
N ASP A 645 -11.98 -14.90 3.65
CA ASP A 645 -10.72 -15.66 3.44
C ASP A 645 -10.92 -17.03 2.76
#